data_AF-A0A7V0MUB4-F1
#
_entry.id   AF-A0A7V0MUB4-F1
#
_cell.length_a   1.000
_cell.length_b   1.000
_cell.length_c   1.000
_cell.angle_alpha   90.00
_cell.angle_beta   90.00
_cell.angle_gamma   90.00
#
_symmetry.space_group_name_H-M   'P 1'
#
loop_
_entity.id
_entity.type
_entity.pdbx_description
1 polymer ?
#
loop_
_entity_poly.entity_id
_entity_poly.type
_entity_poly.pdbx_seq_one_letter_code
_entity_poly.pdbx_strand_id
1 'polypeptide(L)'
;MRIVLFWFCVVALLAFSLGAVGSDPETWPIVYQDDFEDSGSGWRTGETEHVSRAYVDGVYEIQVKDDWSIAWSRIPGELEFLDFSVEVTFRSVEGEGEAGFLFRYQDSDNFYCFTVSTRGEYRLRRQRYDEWETLIDWTPFTGLEPTGWNRLRIVAQGDEFSFFLNGKLLAEFRDNAFRAGQLALCAGTFAEPELIVRFDELVVQEDPEVRALADQAQALFNQAWESYQQEDIQTAVNRFRQALELFQQLEWNEKEADCYLNLGSCKYSTREFLKAREYYWIALFLYRGIGDQKGVAGSLNNIGNCYRSLEDYQQAMEFYRESLTICREIDDRKGEALSLNNLGSCYEALGNYQQAIELFRDSLAIYREIGDQEGEARSLYNLGVCFYSLGNYQLAIEYLQESHVISQRVGDQEGEAQSLNSIGDCYEALEDYRRASEFHERALAIYCQVGDRQGEASSLSDLGDCYYHLEDYWRAIDFLQQSLVIYQEIGDREGEAKSSHNLGLCYKVLRDYRQAIDYLQRALAVFRDIGNRDKEALSLNNLGDCYAALDNHRQAIEYYEKALAIFREIGNQKGEARSLNNLGNCYHYLGDHQRAIDYHEEALVIYREIWDQRGEARSLGFLAISYSASGDYQRAIHFYQLSLSFYREIGGRKGEAASLRGLGDCHSSLENYWQAIDYYHKSLTIYREIKDQGGEAEVLNNLGLCYEALSDYQRAIDCHRQSLAIKREIGDRKGEAYSLNNLGNCYNSLGDYRQAIEYYQRSLAIFREINDQDGEARSLNNLGTCY
;
A
#
# COMPACT_ATOMS: atom_id res chain seq x y z
N MET A 1 -15.54 25.52 -13.47
CA MET A 1 -15.48 25.94 -14.89
C MET A 1 -15.24 27.46 -15.02
N ARG A 2 -14.02 27.94 -14.73
CA ARG A 2 -13.52 29.31 -15.07
C ARG A 2 -12.05 29.61 -14.66
N ILE A 3 -11.24 28.60 -14.26
CA ILE A 3 -9.82 28.79 -13.87
C ILE A 3 -8.82 28.07 -14.79
N VAL A 4 -9.25 27.20 -15.71
CA VAL A 4 -8.34 26.44 -16.61
C VAL A 4 -7.93 27.21 -17.88
N LEU A 5 -8.52 28.38 -18.12
CA LEU A 5 -8.29 29.17 -19.35
C LEU A 5 -7.05 30.09 -19.30
N PHE A 6 -6.30 30.14 -18.21
CA PHE A 6 -5.17 31.09 -18.06
C PHE A 6 -3.78 30.47 -18.19
N TRP A 7 -3.67 29.16 -18.44
CA TRP A 7 -2.39 28.47 -18.69
C TRP A 7 -2.19 28.02 -20.14
N PHE A 8 -3.10 28.43 -21.04
CA PHE A 8 -3.01 28.13 -22.48
C PHE A 8 -2.29 29.21 -23.32
N CYS A 9 -1.64 30.20 -22.69
CA CYS A 9 -0.99 31.32 -23.39
C CYS A 9 0.53 31.45 -23.19
N VAL A 10 1.23 30.41 -22.72
CA VAL A 10 2.70 30.44 -22.59
C VAL A 10 3.44 29.43 -23.48
N VAL A 11 2.73 28.52 -24.16
CA VAL A 11 3.36 27.62 -25.16
C VAL A 11 3.41 28.23 -26.58
N ALA A 12 2.82 29.40 -26.79
CA ALA A 12 2.86 30.12 -28.06
C ALA A 12 3.67 31.41 -27.94
N LEU A 13 5.00 31.34 -27.84
CA LEU A 13 5.96 32.39 -28.24
C LEU A 13 7.40 31.99 -27.88
N LEU A 14 8.02 31.20 -28.77
CA LEU A 14 9.37 31.37 -29.32
C LEU A 14 9.69 30.16 -30.21
N ALA A 15 8.82 29.89 -31.20
CA ALA A 15 9.26 29.17 -32.39
C ALA A 15 10.07 30.16 -33.23
N PHE A 16 11.32 30.42 -32.81
CA PHE A 16 12.32 30.74 -33.80
C PHE A 16 12.50 29.45 -34.59
N SER A 17 11.85 29.39 -35.75
CA SER A 17 12.15 28.40 -36.77
C SER A 17 13.59 28.62 -37.23
N LEU A 18 14.54 28.12 -36.45
CA LEU A 18 15.67 27.41 -37.03
C LEU A 18 15.08 26.09 -37.52
N GLY A 19 14.28 26.15 -38.60
CA GLY A 19 14.07 24.96 -39.40
C GLY A 19 15.48 24.51 -39.75
N ALA A 20 15.83 23.28 -39.38
CA ALA A 20 16.94 22.62 -40.02
C ALA A 20 16.72 22.87 -41.52
N VAL A 21 17.62 23.63 -42.15
CA VAL A 21 17.65 23.71 -43.60
C VAL A 21 17.90 22.26 -43.98
N GLY A 22 16.85 21.54 -44.38
CA GLY A 22 16.91 20.12 -44.63
C GLY A 22 18.13 19.87 -45.49
N SER A 23 19.07 19.06 -44.98
CA SER A 23 20.29 18.80 -45.72
C SER A 23 19.90 18.09 -47.02
N ASP A 24 20.57 18.43 -48.11
CA ASP A 24 20.15 18.01 -49.45
C ASP A 24 20.16 16.47 -49.55
N PRO A 25 19.01 15.81 -49.78
CA PRO A 25 18.91 14.36 -49.84
C PRO A 25 19.81 13.70 -50.89
N GLU A 26 20.23 14.45 -51.92
CA GLU A 26 21.18 13.94 -52.91
C GLU A 26 22.62 13.82 -52.36
N THR A 27 22.93 14.54 -51.29
CA THR A 27 24.26 14.57 -50.67
C THR A 27 24.41 13.57 -49.51
N TRP A 28 23.34 12.90 -49.12
CA TRP A 28 23.34 11.93 -48.03
C TRP A 28 24.22 10.71 -48.35
N PRO A 29 24.98 10.19 -47.36
CA PRO A 29 25.74 8.97 -47.54
C PRO A 29 24.83 7.77 -47.81
N ILE A 30 25.30 6.86 -48.67
CA ILE A 30 24.64 5.57 -48.89
C ILE A 30 24.84 4.71 -47.64
N VAL A 31 23.75 4.30 -47.02
CA VAL A 31 23.73 3.46 -45.82
C VAL A 31 23.34 2.00 -46.14
N TYR A 32 22.69 1.77 -47.28
CA TYR A 32 22.39 0.43 -47.79
C TYR A 32 22.33 0.46 -49.32
N GLN A 33 22.86 -0.58 -49.98
CA GLN A 33 22.80 -0.75 -51.43
C GLN A 33 22.77 -2.24 -51.78
N ASP A 34 21.96 -2.61 -52.78
CA ASP A 34 21.87 -3.97 -53.31
C ASP A 34 21.62 -3.92 -54.83
N ASP A 35 22.46 -4.60 -55.60
CA ASP A 35 22.30 -4.79 -57.05
C ASP A 35 21.57 -6.10 -57.40
N PHE A 36 21.22 -6.89 -56.38
CA PHE A 36 20.52 -8.18 -56.50
C PHE A 36 21.25 -9.23 -57.36
N GLU A 37 22.53 -9.04 -57.69
CA GLU A 37 23.33 -10.07 -58.35
C GLU A 37 23.71 -11.20 -57.38
N ASP A 38 23.88 -10.89 -56.09
CA ASP A 38 24.17 -11.87 -55.04
C ASP A 38 22.87 -12.42 -54.42
N SER A 39 22.57 -13.68 -54.74
CA SER A 39 21.45 -14.42 -54.11
C SER A 39 21.60 -14.59 -52.58
N GLY A 40 22.79 -14.30 -52.02
CA GLY A 40 23.11 -14.30 -50.60
C GLY A 40 22.75 -13.00 -49.85
N SER A 41 22.26 -11.94 -50.52
CA SER A 41 21.96 -10.64 -49.89
C SER A 41 20.88 -10.68 -48.79
N GLY A 42 20.17 -11.81 -48.65
CA GLY A 42 19.29 -12.06 -47.50
C GLY A 42 17.82 -11.70 -47.69
N TRP A 43 17.42 -11.27 -48.89
CA TRP A 43 16.01 -11.01 -49.21
C TRP A 43 15.15 -12.26 -49.07
N ARG A 44 13.87 -12.08 -48.73
CA ARG A 44 12.93 -13.19 -48.56
C ARG A 44 12.77 -13.93 -49.88
N THR A 45 13.16 -15.20 -49.92
CA THR A 45 12.94 -16.09 -51.08
C THR A 45 11.98 -17.20 -50.72
N GLY A 46 11.37 -17.82 -51.74
CA GLY A 46 10.48 -18.96 -51.57
C GLY A 46 9.19 -18.83 -52.38
N GLU A 47 8.55 -19.97 -52.57
CA GLU A 47 7.32 -20.10 -53.35
C GLU A 47 6.18 -20.62 -52.46
N THR A 48 5.03 -19.96 -52.59
CA THR A 48 3.75 -20.36 -51.99
C THR A 48 2.70 -20.47 -53.09
N GLU A 49 1.49 -20.93 -52.74
CA GLU A 49 0.35 -20.92 -53.67
C GLU A 49 -0.05 -19.51 -54.10
N HIS A 50 0.23 -18.50 -53.26
CA HIS A 50 -0.18 -17.11 -53.43
C HIS A 50 0.91 -16.20 -53.99
N VAL A 51 2.18 -16.43 -53.65
CA VAL A 51 3.31 -15.55 -53.99
C VAL A 51 4.60 -16.36 -54.20
N SER A 52 5.41 -15.98 -55.18
CA SER A 52 6.80 -16.43 -55.35
C SER A 52 7.79 -15.26 -55.26
N ARG A 53 8.95 -15.48 -54.64
CA ARG A 53 10.05 -14.50 -54.55
C ARG A 53 11.37 -15.20 -54.84
N ALA A 54 12.14 -14.69 -55.79
CA ALA A 54 13.40 -15.31 -56.19
C ALA A 54 14.35 -14.31 -56.84
N TYR A 55 15.65 -14.66 -56.86
CA TYR A 55 16.63 -13.99 -57.71
C TYR A 55 16.59 -14.66 -59.09
N VAL A 56 16.31 -13.88 -60.14
CA VAL A 56 16.13 -14.38 -61.51
C VAL A 56 16.93 -13.49 -62.45
N ASP A 57 17.88 -14.08 -63.18
CA ASP A 57 18.73 -13.37 -64.15
C ASP A 57 19.48 -12.14 -63.58
N GLY A 58 19.93 -12.22 -62.32
CA GLY A 58 20.67 -11.13 -61.66
C GLY A 58 19.80 -9.99 -61.13
N VAL A 59 18.47 -10.18 -61.04
CA VAL A 59 17.54 -9.21 -60.44
C VAL A 59 16.61 -9.90 -59.45
N TYR A 60 15.97 -9.13 -58.57
CA TYR A 60 15.03 -9.67 -57.59
C TYR A 60 13.59 -9.64 -58.11
N GLU A 61 12.94 -10.79 -58.18
CA GLU A 61 11.60 -10.96 -58.73
C GLU A 61 10.57 -11.25 -57.63
N ILE A 62 9.47 -10.50 -57.64
CA ILE A 62 8.26 -10.78 -56.86
C ILE A 62 7.13 -11.12 -57.84
N GLN A 63 6.62 -12.35 -57.73
CA GLN A 63 5.45 -12.81 -58.46
C GLN A 63 4.26 -12.95 -57.51
N VAL A 64 3.17 -12.28 -57.83
CA VAL A 64 1.91 -12.31 -57.08
C VAL A 64 0.88 -13.09 -57.88
N LYS A 65 0.39 -14.20 -57.34
CA LYS A 65 -0.45 -15.18 -58.05
C LYS A 65 -1.95 -14.99 -57.78
N ASP A 66 -2.33 -14.46 -56.62
CA ASP A 66 -3.75 -14.19 -56.30
C ASP A 66 -4.24 -12.86 -56.88
N ASP A 67 -5.55 -12.68 -56.93
CA ASP A 67 -6.20 -11.39 -57.13
C ASP A 67 -6.25 -10.56 -55.83
N TRP A 68 -6.20 -9.23 -55.96
CA TRP A 68 -6.30 -8.28 -54.85
C TRP A 68 -5.30 -8.49 -53.70
N SER A 69 -4.11 -9.01 -54.00
CA SER A 69 -3.09 -9.31 -52.99
C SER A 69 -1.86 -8.42 -53.15
N ILE A 70 -1.18 -8.12 -52.02
CA ILE A 70 0.10 -7.41 -52.01
C ILE A 70 1.17 -8.30 -51.38
N ALA A 71 2.23 -8.56 -52.12
CA ALA A 71 3.42 -9.24 -51.66
C ALA A 71 4.52 -8.21 -51.38
N TRP A 72 5.25 -8.41 -50.30
CA TRP A 72 6.41 -7.58 -49.98
C TRP A 72 7.61 -8.40 -49.52
N SER A 73 8.77 -7.75 -49.52
CA SER A 73 10.03 -8.24 -48.99
C SER A 73 10.81 -7.07 -48.39
N ARG A 74 11.20 -7.17 -47.12
CA ARG A 74 11.92 -6.12 -46.41
C ARG A 74 13.39 -6.12 -46.76
N ILE A 75 14.02 -4.95 -46.65
CA ILE A 75 15.48 -4.85 -46.60
C ILE A 75 15.98 -5.81 -45.50
N PRO A 76 16.94 -6.70 -45.81
CA PRO A 76 17.48 -7.65 -44.84
C PRO A 76 18.14 -6.97 -43.64
N GLY A 77 17.87 -7.52 -42.45
CA GLY A 77 18.28 -6.94 -41.18
C GLY A 77 17.18 -6.11 -40.51
N GLU A 78 17.40 -5.70 -39.26
CA GLU A 78 16.48 -4.84 -38.50
C GLU A 78 16.90 -3.37 -38.64
N LEU A 79 16.95 -2.87 -39.87
CA LEU A 79 17.37 -1.50 -40.18
C LEU A 79 16.16 -0.56 -40.19
N GLU A 80 16.12 0.38 -39.26
CA GLU A 80 15.11 1.45 -39.20
C GLU A 80 15.69 2.76 -39.71
N PHE A 81 14.91 3.50 -40.49
CA PHE A 81 15.33 4.76 -41.13
C PHE A 81 14.40 5.91 -40.69
N LEU A 82 14.96 7.09 -40.44
CA LEU A 82 14.21 8.30 -40.05
C LEU A 82 13.96 9.23 -41.25
N ASP A 83 15.03 9.92 -41.65
CA ASP A 83 15.08 10.84 -42.80
C ASP A 83 15.95 10.21 -43.88
N PHE A 84 15.29 9.66 -44.89
CA PHE A 84 15.92 8.78 -45.88
C PHE A 84 15.51 9.12 -47.31
N SER A 85 16.39 8.80 -48.23
CA SER A 85 16.14 8.79 -49.67
C SER A 85 16.37 7.36 -50.15
N VAL A 86 15.31 6.69 -50.62
CA VAL A 86 15.39 5.35 -51.19
C VAL A 86 15.04 5.39 -52.66
N GLU A 87 15.87 4.78 -53.50
CA GLU A 87 15.65 4.64 -54.94
C GLU A 87 15.79 3.17 -55.34
N VAL A 88 14.86 2.67 -56.16
CA VAL A 88 14.96 1.34 -56.78
C VAL A 88 14.57 1.42 -58.25
N THR A 89 15.22 0.62 -59.09
CA THR A 89 14.75 0.40 -60.45
C THR A 89 13.79 -0.79 -60.49
N PHE A 90 12.67 -0.66 -61.19
CA PHE A 90 11.71 -1.75 -61.33
C PHE A 90 11.12 -1.81 -62.74
N ARG A 91 10.63 -2.99 -63.13
CA ARG A 91 9.84 -3.18 -64.35
C ARG A 91 8.75 -4.24 -64.14
N SER A 92 7.61 -4.01 -64.78
CA SER A 92 6.55 -5.02 -64.91
C SER A 92 6.88 -5.94 -66.08
N VAL A 93 6.87 -7.24 -65.86
CA VAL A 93 7.14 -8.26 -66.89
C VAL A 93 5.84 -8.81 -67.47
N GLU A 94 4.88 -9.13 -66.59
CA GLU A 94 3.61 -9.74 -66.94
C GLU A 94 2.53 -9.33 -65.92
N GLY A 95 1.27 -9.25 -66.36
CA GLY A 95 0.12 -8.93 -65.51
C GLY A 95 -0.22 -7.45 -65.36
N GLU A 96 -1.40 -7.19 -64.81
CA GLU A 96 -1.84 -5.87 -64.37
C GLU A 96 -1.81 -5.75 -62.84
N GLY A 97 -1.22 -4.67 -62.33
CA GLY A 97 -1.11 -4.46 -60.90
C GLY A 97 -0.28 -3.23 -60.54
N GLU A 98 0.44 -3.30 -59.43
CA GLU A 98 1.19 -2.21 -58.84
C GLU A 98 2.53 -2.67 -58.25
N ALA A 99 3.49 -1.76 -58.16
CA ALA A 99 4.78 -1.98 -57.51
C ALA A 99 5.26 -0.72 -56.79
N GLY A 100 6.02 -0.89 -55.72
CA GLY A 100 6.64 0.23 -55.04
C GLY A 100 7.25 -0.14 -53.70
N PHE A 101 7.05 0.71 -52.70
CA PHE A 101 7.63 0.56 -51.37
C PHE A 101 6.57 0.45 -50.27
N LEU A 102 6.89 -0.36 -49.27
CA LEU A 102 6.45 -0.11 -47.91
C LEU A 102 7.55 0.69 -47.21
N PHE A 103 7.18 1.76 -46.49
CA PHE A 103 8.14 2.60 -45.80
C PHE A 103 7.63 3.06 -44.44
N ARG A 104 8.59 3.40 -43.55
CA ARG A 104 8.35 3.55 -42.11
C ARG A 104 7.55 2.36 -41.55
N TYR A 105 7.93 1.17 -41.99
CA TYR A 105 7.31 -0.08 -41.57
C TYR A 105 7.74 -0.41 -40.15
N GLN A 106 6.79 -0.41 -39.21
CA GLN A 106 7.04 -0.79 -37.82
C GLN A 106 6.64 -2.26 -37.61
N ASP A 107 5.44 -2.64 -38.06
CA ASP A 107 4.90 -3.99 -37.99
C ASP A 107 3.86 -4.23 -39.10
N SER A 108 3.15 -5.37 -39.06
CA SER A 108 2.16 -5.75 -40.08
C SER A 108 0.96 -4.82 -40.16
N ASP A 109 0.77 -3.95 -39.16
CA ASP A 109 -0.44 -3.17 -38.98
C ASP A 109 -0.11 -1.67 -39.02
N ASN A 110 1.17 -1.29 -39.13
CA ASN A 110 1.67 0.09 -39.03
C ASN A 110 2.75 0.37 -40.08
N PHE A 111 2.36 0.90 -41.24
CA PHE A 111 3.29 1.32 -42.31
C PHE A 111 2.62 2.21 -43.36
N TYR A 112 3.44 2.87 -44.19
CA TYR A 112 2.99 3.49 -45.43
C TYR A 112 3.25 2.60 -46.64
N CYS A 113 2.34 2.60 -47.61
CA CYS A 113 2.44 1.88 -48.86
C CYS A 113 2.30 2.86 -50.03
N PHE A 114 3.40 3.11 -50.74
CA PHE A 114 3.40 3.92 -51.96
C PHE A 114 3.67 3.03 -53.17
N THR A 115 2.77 3.08 -54.14
CA THR A 115 2.83 2.21 -55.32
C THR A 115 2.49 2.94 -56.60
N VAL A 116 3.08 2.47 -57.71
CA VAL A 116 2.78 2.88 -59.07
C VAL A 116 2.19 1.69 -59.82
N SER A 117 1.05 1.91 -60.47
CA SER A 117 0.35 0.88 -61.25
C SER A 117 0.92 0.74 -62.65
N THR A 118 0.72 -0.44 -63.25
CA THR A 118 1.00 -0.69 -64.67
C THR A 118 0.16 0.18 -65.62
N ARG A 119 -0.91 0.81 -65.11
CA ARG A 119 -1.81 1.71 -65.84
C ARG A 119 -1.33 3.17 -65.89
N GLY A 120 -0.21 3.50 -65.22
CA GLY A 120 0.30 4.87 -65.17
C GLY A 120 -0.41 5.74 -64.13
N GLU A 121 -0.84 5.14 -63.02
CA GLU A 121 -1.44 5.81 -61.88
C GLU A 121 -0.60 5.53 -60.63
N TYR A 122 -0.54 6.44 -59.67
CA TYR A 122 0.13 6.20 -58.38
C TYR A 122 -0.85 6.39 -57.22
N ARG A 123 -0.53 5.79 -56.07
CA ARG A 123 -1.29 5.95 -54.83
C ARG A 123 -0.41 5.91 -53.59
N LEU A 124 -0.90 6.51 -52.51
CA LEU A 124 -0.34 6.41 -51.17
C LEU A 124 -1.43 5.95 -50.21
N ARG A 125 -1.15 4.88 -49.47
CA ARG A 125 -2.00 4.39 -48.39
C ARG A 125 -1.21 4.28 -47.10
N ARG A 126 -1.88 4.37 -45.97
CA ARG A 126 -1.35 4.07 -44.63
C ARG A 126 -2.15 2.94 -44.03
N GLN A 127 -1.49 1.95 -43.46
CA GLN A 127 -2.13 0.96 -42.58
C GLN A 127 -1.83 1.35 -41.13
N ARG A 128 -2.87 1.31 -40.29
CA ARG A 128 -2.77 1.60 -38.87
C ARG A 128 -3.80 0.81 -38.07
N TYR A 129 -3.36 -0.02 -37.12
CA TYR A 129 -4.25 -0.84 -36.26
C TYR A 129 -5.31 -1.60 -37.08
N ASP A 130 -4.87 -2.31 -38.11
CA ASP A 130 -5.73 -3.04 -39.07
C ASP A 130 -6.69 -2.19 -39.93
N GLU A 131 -6.61 -0.86 -39.85
CA GLU A 131 -7.38 0.03 -40.71
C GLU A 131 -6.51 0.59 -41.85
N TRP A 132 -7.02 0.47 -43.08
CA TRP A 132 -6.41 1.08 -44.26
C TRP A 132 -6.99 2.48 -44.50
N GLU A 133 -6.11 3.47 -44.52
CA GLU A 133 -6.44 4.83 -44.91
C GLU A 133 -5.81 5.17 -46.26
N THR A 134 -6.63 5.68 -47.18
CA THR A 134 -6.14 6.16 -48.47
C THR A 134 -5.80 7.64 -48.37
N LEU A 135 -4.51 7.96 -48.47
CA LEU A 135 -3.99 9.31 -48.32
C LEU A 135 -3.92 10.03 -49.67
N ILE A 136 -3.47 9.31 -50.70
CA ILE A 136 -3.54 9.72 -52.10
C ILE A 136 -4.22 8.60 -52.87
N ASP A 137 -5.40 8.89 -53.42
CA ASP A 137 -6.12 7.96 -54.29
C ASP A 137 -5.46 7.91 -55.68
N TRP A 138 -5.84 6.92 -56.50
CA TRP A 138 -5.28 6.67 -57.82
C TRP A 138 -5.20 7.93 -58.68
N THR A 139 -4.00 8.45 -58.82
CA THR A 139 -3.72 9.70 -59.52
C THR A 139 -2.96 9.43 -60.81
N PRO A 140 -3.51 9.78 -61.99
CA PRO A 140 -2.83 9.56 -63.27
C PRO A 140 -1.55 10.39 -63.41
N PHE A 141 -0.55 9.86 -64.10
CA PHE A 141 0.66 10.62 -64.43
C PHE A 141 1.23 10.23 -65.81
N THR A 142 2.05 11.12 -66.38
CA THR A 142 2.73 10.89 -67.67
C THR A 142 4.23 10.73 -67.48
N GLY A 143 4.74 9.51 -67.66
CA GLY A 143 6.17 9.23 -67.53
C GLY A 143 6.57 7.78 -67.23
N LEU A 144 5.59 6.87 -67.09
CA LEU A 144 5.85 5.44 -66.98
C LEU A 144 6.35 4.90 -68.32
N GLU A 145 7.37 4.06 -68.28
CA GLU A 145 7.77 3.20 -69.40
C GLU A 145 7.18 1.80 -69.16
N PRO A 146 6.03 1.42 -69.76
CA PRO A 146 5.28 0.24 -69.33
C PRO A 146 6.03 -1.10 -69.45
N THR A 147 6.97 -1.18 -70.39
CA THR A 147 7.81 -2.36 -70.64
C THR A 147 9.29 -2.10 -70.35
N GLY A 148 9.62 -0.91 -69.85
CA GLY A 148 10.98 -0.44 -69.59
C GLY A 148 11.35 -0.50 -68.10
N TRP A 149 12.60 -0.19 -67.80
CA TRP A 149 13.05 0.02 -66.43
C TRP A 149 12.66 1.41 -65.96
N ASN A 150 12.01 1.50 -64.81
CA ASN A 150 11.58 2.75 -64.21
C ASN A 150 12.28 2.94 -62.86
N ARG A 151 12.71 4.16 -62.55
CA ARG A 151 13.32 4.52 -61.25
C ARG A 151 12.28 5.13 -60.34
N LEU A 152 11.96 4.46 -59.25
CA LEU A 152 11.08 4.96 -58.21
C LEU A 152 11.93 5.44 -57.03
N ARG A 153 11.75 6.69 -56.62
CA ARG A 153 12.45 7.30 -55.49
C ARG A 153 11.47 7.89 -54.49
N ILE A 154 11.72 7.63 -53.21
CA ILE A 154 11.00 8.25 -52.08
C ILE A 154 12.02 9.02 -51.25
N VAL A 155 11.70 10.27 -50.93
CA VAL A 155 12.43 11.09 -49.98
C VAL A 155 11.52 11.35 -48.79
N ALA A 156 11.96 11.02 -47.58
CA ALA A 156 11.27 11.32 -46.33
C ALA A 156 12.14 12.27 -45.50
N GLN A 157 11.58 13.42 -45.12
CA GLN A 157 12.22 14.43 -44.27
C GLN A 157 11.20 14.91 -43.23
N GLY A 158 11.40 14.57 -41.96
CA GLY A 158 10.42 14.93 -40.94
C GLY A 158 9.09 14.20 -41.13
N ASP A 159 8.01 14.96 -41.18
CA ASP A 159 6.68 14.50 -41.55
C ASP A 159 6.38 14.67 -43.05
N GLU A 160 7.34 15.14 -43.86
CA GLU A 160 7.17 15.37 -45.30
C GLU A 160 7.72 14.22 -46.15
N PHE A 161 6.96 13.82 -47.16
CA PHE A 161 7.30 12.78 -48.13
C PHE A 161 7.23 13.34 -49.54
N SER A 162 8.26 13.10 -50.34
CA SER A 162 8.31 13.44 -51.75
C SER A 162 8.55 12.20 -52.60
N PHE A 163 7.68 11.98 -53.58
CA PHE A 163 7.68 10.78 -54.41
C PHE A 163 8.09 11.14 -55.84
N PHE A 164 9.05 10.42 -56.41
CA PHE A 164 9.55 10.67 -57.75
C PHE A 164 9.53 9.41 -58.59
N LEU A 165 9.24 9.56 -59.87
CA LEU A 165 9.39 8.49 -60.86
C LEU A 165 10.12 8.99 -62.10
N ASN A 166 11.17 8.28 -62.49
CA ASN A 166 12.05 8.65 -63.61
C ASN A 166 12.53 10.12 -63.52
N GLY A 167 12.84 10.56 -62.29
CA GLY A 167 13.28 11.93 -61.98
C GLY A 167 12.19 13.01 -61.98
N LYS A 168 10.91 12.66 -62.21
CA LYS A 168 9.79 13.60 -62.12
C LYS A 168 9.09 13.48 -60.77
N LEU A 169 8.84 14.61 -60.11
CA LEU A 169 8.02 14.67 -58.90
C LEU A 169 6.58 14.24 -59.22
N LEU A 170 6.08 13.24 -58.48
CA LEU A 170 4.71 12.75 -58.54
C LEU A 170 3.82 13.51 -57.55
N ALA A 171 4.21 13.54 -56.28
CA ALA A 171 3.46 14.18 -55.20
C ALA A 171 4.38 14.54 -54.02
N GLU A 172 3.93 15.52 -53.25
CA GLU A 172 4.44 15.83 -51.90
C GLU A 172 3.28 15.61 -50.92
N PHE A 173 3.57 14.99 -49.78
CA PHE A 173 2.58 14.68 -48.76
C PHE A 173 3.15 14.94 -47.38
N ARG A 174 2.31 15.32 -46.41
CA ARG A 174 2.73 15.59 -45.04
C ARG A 174 1.89 14.81 -44.05
N ASP A 175 2.53 13.94 -43.27
CA ASP A 175 1.89 13.16 -42.20
C ASP A 175 2.91 12.70 -41.14
N ASN A 176 2.52 12.80 -39.89
CA ASN A 176 3.38 12.62 -38.72
C ASN A 176 3.13 11.30 -37.96
N ALA A 177 2.35 10.36 -38.51
CA ALA A 177 1.97 9.15 -37.78
C ALA A 177 3.17 8.26 -37.44
N PHE A 178 4.10 8.08 -38.38
CA PHE A 178 5.33 7.32 -38.16
C PHE A 178 6.51 8.23 -38.47
N ARG A 179 7.49 8.32 -37.56
CA ARG A 179 8.73 9.11 -37.75
C ARG A 179 9.89 8.25 -38.27
N ALA A 180 9.95 6.99 -37.85
CA ALA A 180 10.99 6.04 -38.19
C ALA A 180 10.38 4.68 -38.54
N GLY A 181 11.09 3.88 -39.33
CA GLY A 181 10.76 2.47 -39.53
C GLY A 181 11.52 1.85 -40.70
N GLN A 182 11.20 0.60 -40.99
CA GLN A 182 11.90 -0.18 -42.00
C GLN A 182 11.40 0.12 -43.42
N LEU A 183 12.13 -0.38 -44.41
CA LEU A 183 11.81 -0.28 -45.83
C LEU A 183 11.59 -1.67 -46.43
N ALA A 184 10.61 -1.79 -47.33
CA ALA A 184 10.33 -3.01 -48.06
C ALA A 184 9.96 -2.71 -49.52
N LEU A 185 10.33 -3.62 -50.41
CA LEU A 185 9.81 -3.66 -51.77
C LEU A 185 8.47 -4.37 -51.78
N CYS A 186 7.52 -3.89 -52.57
CA CYS A 186 6.21 -4.52 -52.71
C CYS A 186 5.71 -4.56 -54.15
N ALA A 187 4.92 -5.58 -54.45
CA ALA A 187 4.17 -5.75 -55.68
C ALA A 187 2.77 -6.26 -55.35
N GLY A 188 1.75 -5.85 -56.08
CA GLY A 188 0.37 -6.29 -55.82
C GLY A 188 -0.50 -6.33 -57.06
N THR A 189 -1.47 -7.23 -57.08
CA THR A 189 -2.40 -7.44 -58.21
C THR A 189 -3.68 -6.63 -58.02
N PHE A 190 -4.40 -6.42 -59.14
CA PHE A 190 -5.77 -5.91 -59.12
C PHE A 190 -6.78 -7.05 -59.24
N ALA A 191 -7.78 -6.87 -60.10
CA ALA A 191 -8.81 -7.86 -60.37
C ALA A 191 -8.32 -9.06 -61.21
N GLU A 192 -7.17 -8.93 -61.88
CA GLU A 192 -6.56 -10.03 -62.62
C GLU A 192 -5.41 -10.64 -61.81
N PRO A 193 -5.37 -11.98 -61.65
CA PRO A 193 -4.26 -12.66 -61.01
C PRO A 193 -3.00 -12.64 -61.89
N GLU A 194 -1.86 -12.99 -61.30
CA GLU A 194 -0.55 -13.13 -61.97
C GLU A 194 0.11 -11.81 -62.40
N LEU A 195 0.74 -11.11 -61.44
CA LEU A 195 1.69 -10.01 -61.70
C LEU A 195 3.13 -10.47 -61.45
N ILE A 196 4.04 -10.16 -62.37
CA ILE A 196 5.49 -10.36 -62.21
C ILE A 196 6.20 -9.02 -62.26
N VAL A 197 6.87 -8.65 -61.17
CA VAL A 197 7.69 -7.43 -61.07
C VAL A 197 9.13 -7.81 -60.76
N ARG A 198 10.07 -7.20 -61.49
CA ARG A 198 11.51 -7.32 -61.23
C ARG A 198 12.06 -6.00 -60.70
N PHE A 199 12.91 -6.09 -59.68
CA PHE A 199 13.61 -5.00 -59.01
C PHE A 199 15.12 -5.15 -59.19
N ASP A 200 15.77 -4.02 -59.38
CA ASP A 200 17.21 -3.91 -59.62
C ASP A 200 17.72 -2.57 -59.01
N GLU A 201 19.04 -2.43 -58.80
CA GLU A 201 19.70 -1.22 -58.30
C GLU A 201 18.98 -0.51 -57.13
N LEU A 202 18.88 -1.14 -55.95
CA LEU A 202 18.34 -0.50 -54.74
C LEU A 202 19.42 0.30 -54.00
N VAL A 203 19.15 1.56 -53.69
CA VAL A 203 20.03 2.44 -52.91
C VAL A 203 19.22 3.16 -51.83
N VAL A 204 19.71 3.14 -50.59
CA VAL A 204 19.17 3.91 -49.47
C VAL A 204 20.24 4.86 -48.96
N GLN A 205 19.90 6.13 -48.85
CA GLN A 205 20.69 7.18 -48.24
C GLN A 205 19.96 7.75 -47.03
N GLU A 206 20.69 8.26 -46.04
CA GLU A 206 20.11 8.79 -44.80
C GLU A 206 20.83 10.06 -44.35
N ASP A 207 20.09 11.00 -43.75
CA ASP A 207 20.68 12.19 -43.16
C ASP A 207 21.59 11.81 -41.96
N PRO A 208 22.91 12.03 -42.06
CA PRO A 208 23.85 11.61 -41.03
C PRO A 208 23.73 12.45 -39.76
N GLU A 209 23.27 13.70 -39.84
CA GLU A 209 23.09 14.58 -38.69
C GLU A 209 21.84 14.16 -37.90
N VAL A 210 20.73 13.89 -38.59
CA VAL A 210 19.50 13.38 -37.98
C VAL A 210 19.74 12.03 -37.32
N ARG A 211 20.45 11.11 -37.99
CA ARG A 211 20.80 9.81 -37.40
C ARG A 211 21.63 9.97 -36.14
N ALA A 212 22.69 10.78 -36.17
CA ALA A 212 23.56 11.00 -35.02
C ALA A 212 22.80 11.60 -33.82
N LEU A 213 21.89 12.55 -34.07
CA LEU A 213 21.03 13.13 -33.04
C LEU A 213 20.05 12.10 -32.46
N ALA A 214 19.43 11.27 -33.31
CA ALA A 214 18.53 10.22 -32.87
C ALA A 214 19.23 9.16 -32.01
N ASP A 215 20.41 8.71 -32.42
CA ASP A 215 21.23 7.76 -31.65
C ASP A 215 21.62 8.35 -30.29
N GLN A 216 22.02 9.63 -30.27
CA GLN A 216 22.33 10.33 -29.02
C GLN A 216 21.11 10.44 -28.10
N ALA A 217 19.95 10.81 -28.63
CA ALA A 217 18.71 10.92 -27.88
C ALA A 217 18.29 9.57 -27.28
N GLN A 218 18.34 8.50 -28.08
CA GLN A 218 17.99 7.15 -27.64
C GLN A 218 18.99 6.62 -26.59
N ALA A 219 20.29 6.90 -26.75
CA ALA A 219 21.29 6.55 -25.76
C ALA A 219 21.03 7.25 -24.40
N LEU A 220 20.69 8.54 -24.43
CA LEU A 220 20.33 9.29 -23.22
C LEU A 220 19.05 8.74 -22.58
N PHE A 221 18.04 8.40 -23.37
CA PHE A 221 16.80 7.79 -22.89
C PHE A 221 17.06 6.45 -22.19
N ASN A 222 17.85 5.57 -22.80
CA ASN A 222 18.19 4.26 -22.22
C ASN A 222 19.00 4.43 -20.92
N GLN A 223 19.98 5.34 -20.90
CA GLN A 223 20.74 5.66 -19.69
C GLN A 223 19.88 6.30 -18.60
N ALA A 224 18.82 7.03 -18.95
CA ALA A 224 17.88 7.58 -18.00
C ALA A 224 17.05 6.46 -17.35
N TRP A 225 16.61 5.49 -18.15
CA TRP A 225 15.90 4.30 -17.67
C TRP A 225 16.77 3.46 -16.73
N GLU A 226 18.04 3.21 -17.08
CA GLU A 226 18.98 2.52 -16.20
C GLU A 226 19.16 3.25 -14.85
N SER A 227 19.29 4.57 -14.86
CA SER A 227 19.36 5.36 -13.63
C SER A 227 18.07 5.28 -12.82
N TYR A 228 16.91 5.25 -13.47
CA TYR A 228 15.62 5.10 -12.79
C TYR A 228 15.52 3.75 -12.08
N GLN A 229 15.96 2.66 -12.73
CA GLN A 229 15.99 1.31 -12.14
C GLN A 229 16.99 1.20 -10.98
N GLN A 230 18.04 2.03 -10.97
CA GLN A 230 19.00 2.12 -9.86
C GLN A 230 18.56 3.11 -8.76
N GLU A 231 17.32 3.60 -8.83
CA GLU A 231 16.75 4.60 -7.92
C GLU A 231 17.51 5.94 -7.86
N ASP A 232 18.40 6.21 -8.82
CA ASP A 232 19.00 7.53 -9.01
C ASP A 232 18.06 8.43 -9.81
N ILE A 233 16.97 8.81 -9.15
CA ILE A 233 15.86 9.55 -9.77
C ILE A 233 16.34 10.92 -10.29
N GLN A 234 17.31 11.56 -9.62
CA GLN A 234 17.78 12.87 -10.03
C GLN A 234 18.58 12.81 -11.34
N THR A 235 19.44 11.79 -11.49
CA THR A 235 20.15 11.56 -12.76
C THR A 235 19.19 11.12 -13.85
N ALA A 236 18.22 10.26 -13.55
CA ALA A 236 17.18 9.84 -14.49
C ALA A 236 16.41 11.05 -15.05
N VAL A 237 15.91 11.94 -14.18
CA VAL A 237 15.20 13.17 -14.59
C VAL A 237 16.06 14.06 -15.49
N ASN A 238 17.34 14.23 -15.17
CA ASN A 238 18.24 15.06 -15.98
C ASN A 238 18.47 14.46 -17.37
N ARG A 239 18.68 13.15 -17.46
CA ARG A 239 18.89 12.45 -18.74
C ARG A 239 17.62 12.40 -19.58
N PHE A 240 16.46 12.12 -18.98
CA PHE A 240 15.18 12.18 -19.69
C PHE A 240 14.90 13.58 -20.25
N ARG A 241 15.27 14.65 -19.53
CA ARG A 241 15.14 16.02 -20.06
C ARG A 241 16.07 16.30 -21.23
N GLN A 242 17.31 15.81 -21.19
CA GLN A 242 18.24 15.95 -22.32
C GLN A 242 17.75 15.15 -23.54
N ALA A 243 17.27 13.93 -23.33
CA ALA A 243 16.66 13.13 -24.40
C ALA A 243 15.42 13.84 -24.98
N LEU A 244 14.55 14.38 -24.11
CA LEU A 244 13.36 15.14 -24.50
C LEU A 244 13.72 16.34 -25.40
N GLU A 245 14.71 17.15 -25.03
CA GLU A 245 15.16 18.29 -25.83
C GLU A 245 15.61 17.87 -27.23
N LEU A 246 16.30 16.73 -27.35
CA LEU A 246 16.75 16.20 -28.64
C LEU A 246 15.57 15.61 -29.45
N PHE A 247 14.66 14.87 -28.83
CA PHE A 247 13.47 14.36 -29.52
C PHE A 247 12.55 15.48 -30.00
N GLN A 248 12.45 16.59 -29.27
CA GLN A 248 11.75 17.79 -29.71
C GLN A 248 12.43 18.45 -30.92
N GLN A 249 13.77 18.51 -30.93
CA GLN A 249 14.51 18.99 -32.11
C GLN A 249 14.32 18.10 -33.35
N LEU A 250 14.15 16.79 -33.14
CA LEU A 250 13.88 15.80 -34.18
C LEU A 250 12.42 15.73 -34.62
N GLU A 251 11.52 16.46 -33.94
CA GLU A 251 10.06 16.38 -34.10
C GLU A 251 9.54 14.93 -33.93
N TRP A 252 10.16 14.15 -33.03
CA TRP A 252 9.81 12.75 -32.80
C TRP A 252 8.79 12.61 -31.66
N ASN A 253 7.53 12.93 -31.97
CA ASN A 253 6.43 13.03 -31.00
C ASN A 253 6.19 11.77 -30.15
N GLU A 254 6.39 10.57 -30.70
CA GLU A 254 6.28 9.30 -29.95
C GLU A 254 7.30 9.24 -28.80
N LYS A 255 8.57 9.47 -29.11
CA LYS A 255 9.65 9.48 -28.10
C LYS A 255 9.58 10.68 -27.17
N GLU A 256 9.03 11.79 -27.64
CA GLU A 256 8.68 12.93 -26.78
C GLU A 256 7.64 12.52 -25.72
N ALA A 257 6.59 11.82 -26.13
CA ALA A 257 5.55 11.31 -25.23
C ALA A 257 6.12 10.30 -24.22
N ASP A 258 6.97 9.37 -24.68
CA ASP A 258 7.68 8.42 -23.82
C ASP A 258 8.52 9.14 -22.75
N CYS A 259 9.23 10.21 -23.13
CA CYS A 259 10.01 11.02 -22.19
C CYS A 259 9.13 11.65 -21.11
N TYR A 260 7.99 12.24 -21.49
CA TYR A 260 7.06 12.82 -20.53
C TYR A 260 6.44 11.76 -19.62
N LEU A 261 6.07 10.59 -20.14
CA LEU A 261 5.57 9.48 -19.35
C LEU A 261 6.59 9.08 -18.28
N ASN A 262 7.86 8.92 -18.65
CA ASN A 262 8.92 8.53 -17.72
C ASN A 262 9.33 9.64 -16.73
N LEU A 263 9.32 10.90 -17.16
CA LEU A 263 9.46 12.04 -16.26
C LEU A 263 8.32 12.11 -15.24
N GLY A 264 7.10 11.77 -15.67
CA GLY A 264 5.94 11.59 -14.80
C GLY A 264 6.21 10.52 -13.74
N SER A 265 6.71 9.35 -14.14
CA SER A 265 7.05 8.25 -13.23
C SER A 265 8.14 8.62 -12.23
N CYS A 266 9.18 9.34 -12.66
CA CYS A 266 10.19 9.89 -11.76
C CYS A 266 9.60 10.86 -10.73
N LYS A 267 8.59 11.65 -11.09
CA LYS A 267 7.91 12.56 -10.15
C LYS A 267 6.91 11.86 -9.26
N TYR A 268 6.33 10.78 -9.75
CA TYR A 268 5.46 9.93 -8.96
C TYR A 268 6.26 9.23 -7.84
N SER A 269 7.45 8.68 -8.16
CA SER A 269 8.32 8.04 -7.17
C SER A 269 8.82 9.00 -6.09
N THR A 270 9.05 10.29 -6.42
CA THR A 270 9.40 11.33 -5.44
C THR A 270 8.19 11.93 -4.71
N ARG A 271 6.99 11.31 -4.82
CA ARG A 271 5.72 11.77 -4.25
C ARG A 271 5.28 13.18 -4.69
N GLU A 272 5.83 13.70 -5.79
CA GLU A 272 5.41 14.96 -6.43
C GLU A 272 4.19 14.72 -7.35
N PHE A 273 3.09 14.17 -6.82
CA PHE A 273 1.96 13.64 -7.60
C PHE A 273 1.30 14.66 -8.53
N LEU A 274 1.21 15.94 -8.12
CA LEU A 274 0.65 17.00 -8.97
C LEU A 274 1.48 17.23 -10.24
N LYS A 275 2.81 17.17 -10.10
CA LYS A 275 3.76 17.37 -11.19
C LYS A 275 3.89 16.14 -12.07
N ALA A 276 3.83 14.96 -11.47
CA ALA A 276 3.71 13.70 -12.21
C ALA A 276 2.48 13.73 -13.12
N ARG A 277 1.33 14.13 -12.57
CA ARG A 277 0.08 14.30 -13.32
C ARG A 277 0.21 15.28 -14.48
N GLU A 278 0.89 16.42 -14.31
CA GLU A 278 1.15 17.37 -15.41
C GLU A 278 1.92 16.71 -16.56
N TYR A 279 2.99 15.97 -16.27
CA TYR A 279 3.75 15.26 -17.29
C TYR A 279 2.92 14.17 -17.97
N TYR A 280 2.13 13.40 -17.22
CA TYR A 280 1.24 12.39 -17.81
C TYR A 280 0.14 13.00 -18.70
N TRP A 281 -0.35 14.21 -18.39
CA TRP A 281 -1.28 14.92 -19.27
C TRP A 281 -0.65 15.34 -20.59
N ILE A 282 0.63 15.75 -20.58
CA ILE A 282 1.36 16.09 -21.80
C ILE A 282 1.58 14.83 -22.64
N ALA A 283 2.02 13.73 -22.02
CA ALA A 283 2.16 12.44 -22.69
C ALA A 283 0.83 11.98 -23.31
N LEU A 284 -0.27 12.05 -22.55
CA LEU A 284 -1.62 11.73 -23.04
C LEU A 284 -2.01 12.56 -24.26
N PHE A 285 -1.72 13.87 -24.25
CA PHE A 285 -2.01 14.75 -25.39
C PHE A 285 -1.20 14.36 -26.63
N LEU A 286 0.09 14.08 -26.47
CA LEU A 286 0.97 13.67 -27.56
C LEU A 286 0.56 12.30 -28.13
N TYR A 287 0.31 11.30 -27.28
CA TYR A 287 -0.16 9.99 -27.72
C TYR A 287 -1.51 10.08 -28.45
N ARG A 288 -2.46 10.89 -27.98
CA ARG A 288 -3.71 11.16 -28.72
C ARG A 288 -3.44 11.83 -30.07
N GLY A 289 -2.51 12.77 -30.11
CA GLY A 289 -2.14 13.51 -31.32
C GLY A 289 -1.51 12.61 -32.40
N ILE A 290 -0.64 11.69 -32.00
CA ILE A 290 -0.06 10.70 -32.91
C ILE A 290 -0.97 9.51 -33.12
N GLY A 291 -2.05 9.33 -32.33
CA GLY A 291 -3.04 8.25 -32.39
C GLY A 291 -2.66 6.94 -31.67
N ASP A 292 -1.65 6.94 -30.81
CA ASP A 292 -1.20 5.75 -30.07
C ASP A 292 -2.14 5.41 -28.91
N GLN A 293 -3.11 4.52 -29.16
CA GLN A 293 -4.11 4.13 -28.17
C GLN A 293 -3.51 3.42 -26.95
N LYS A 294 -2.40 2.70 -27.12
CA LYS A 294 -1.73 2.01 -26.01
C LYS A 294 -1.06 3.01 -25.08
N GLY A 295 -0.35 3.99 -25.63
CA GLY A 295 0.22 5.12 -24.89
C GLY A 295 -0.86 5.98 -24.20
N VAL A 296 -2.02 6.17 -24.85
CA VAL A 296 -3.19 6.83 -24.26
C VAL A 296 -3.68 6.08 -23.01
N ALA A 297 -3.94 4.77 -23.12
CA ALA A 297 -4.39 3.96 -21.99
C ALA A 297 -3.37 3.95 -20.84
N GLY A 298 -2.08 3.78 -21.14
CA GLY A 298 -1.01 3.84 -20.14
C GLY A 298 -0.95 5.20 -19.41
N SER A 299 -1.11 6.30 -20.14
CA SER A 299 -1.13 7.65 -19.56
C SER A 299 -2.35 7.88 -18.68
N LEU A 300 -3.54 7.42 -19.08
CA LEU A 300 -4.77 7.50 -18.29
C LEU A 300 -4.63 6.71 -16.97
N ASN A 301 -4.08 5.50 -17.02
CA ASN A 301 -3.77 4.72 -15.81
C ASN A 301 -2.83 5.47 -14.87
N ASN A 302 -1.77 6.08 -15.39
CA ASN A 302 -0.82 6.83 -14.58
C ASN A 302 -1.42 8.12 -13.97
N ILE A 303 -2.31 8.80 -14.70
CA ILE A 303 -3.11 9.93 -14.16
C ILE A 303 -4.04 9.44 -13.05
N GLY A 304 -4.70 8.30 -13.24
CA GLY A 304 -5.52 7.66 -12.22
C GLY A 304 -4.72 7.36 -10.94
N ASN A 305 -3.49 6.85 -11.08
CA ASN A 305 -2.58 6.60 -9.95
C ASN A 305 -2.27 7.88 -9.17
N CYS A 306 -2.07 9.01 -9.86
CA CYS A 306 -1.87 10.30 -9.20
C CYS A 306 -3.09 10.75 -8.40
N TYR A 307 -4.31 10.59 -8.94
CA TYR A 307 -5.53 10.93 -8.20
C TYR A 307 -5.76 10.01 -7.00
N ARG A 308 -5.49 8.70 -7.15
CA ARG A 308 -5.57 7.74 -6.04
C ARG A 308 -4.62 8.12 -4.90
N SER A 309 -3.38 8.50 -5.23
CA SER A 309 -2.39 8.95 -4.24
C SER A 309 -2.68 10.32 -3.62
N LEU A 310 -3.57 11.10 -4.24
CA LEU A 310 -4.14 12.33 -3.71
C LEU A 310 -5.49 12.10 -2.98
N GLU A 311 -5.86 10.83 -2.75
CA GLU A 311 -7.11 10.40 -2.11
C GLU A 311 -8.39 10.80 -2.86
N ASP A 312 -8.28 11.20 -4.12
CA ASP A 312 -9.41 11.46 -5.01
C ASP A 312 -9.78 10.19 -5.78
N TYR A 313 -10.31 9.20 -5.06
CA TYR A 313 -10.66 7.89 -5.61
C TYR A 313 -11.72 7.97 -6.71
N GLN A 314 -12.63 8.95 -6.65
CA GLN A 314 -13.68 9.09 -7.66
C GLN A 314 -13.09 9.48 -9.02
N GLN A 315 -12.20 10.48 -9.05
CA GLN A 315 -11.52 10.85 -10.29
C GLN A 315 -10.59 9.74 -10.77
N ALA A 316 -9.86 9.07 -9.87
CA ALA A 316 -9.01 7.94 -10.25
C ALA A 316 -9.80 6.86 -11.02
N MET A 317 -10.98 6.50 -10.52
CA MET A 317 -11.86 5.51 -11.15
C MET A 317 -12.37 5.93 -12.54
N GLU A 318 -12.57 7.22 -12.81
CA GLU A 318 -12.95 7.70 -14.15
C GLU A 318 -11.84 7.42 -15.16
N PHE A 319 -10.60 7.78 -14.83
CA PHE A 319 -9.43 7.54 -15.70
C PHE A 319 -9.14 6.06 -15.90
N TYR A 320 -9.24 5.24 -14.85
CA TYR A 320 -9.04 3.80 -15.00
C TYR A 320 -10.12 3.12 -15.85
N ARG A 321 -11.38 3.59 -15.79
CA ARG A 321 -12.45 3.09 -16.67
C ARG A 321 -12.22 3.47 -18.13
N GLU A 322 -11.78 4.70 -18.41
CA GLU A 322 -11.44 5.12 -19.76
C GLU A 322 -10.29 4.30 -20.33
N SER A 323 -9.23 4.09 -19.53
CA SER A 323 -8.12 3.20 -19.89
C SER A 323 -8.59 1.77 -20.17
N LEU A 324 -9.45 1.22 -19.29
CA LEU A 324 -10.01 -0.12 -19.43
C LEU A 324 -10.79 -0.29 -20.74
N THR A 325 -11.58 0.70 -21.13
CA THR A 325 -12.32 0.69 -22.41
C THR A 325 -11.35 0.63 -23.58
N ILE A 326 -10.33 1.50 -23.60
CA ILE A 326 -9.34 1.54 -24.69
C ILE A 326 -8.57 0.23 -24.77
N CYS A 327 -8.07 -0.30 -23.64
CA CYS A 327 -7.35 -1.58 -23.62
C CYS A 327 -8.20 -2.73 -24.19
N ARG A 328 -9.50 -2.74 -23.96
CA ARG A 328 -10.42 -3.73 -24.55
C ARG A 328 -10.64 -3.53 -26.05
N GLU A 329 -10.69 -2.29 -26.51
CA GLU A 329 -10.86 -1.96 -27.93
C GLU A 329 -9.63 -2.36 -28.76
N ILE A 330 -8.43 -2.30 -28.18
CA ILE A 330 -7.17 -2.67 -28.85
C ILE A 330 -6.67 -4.09 -28.47
N ASP A 331 -7.49 -4.88 -27.79
CA ASP A 331 -7.14 -6.22 -27.28
C ASP A 331 -5.85 -6.29 -26.42
N ASP A 332 -5.49 -5.20 -25.73
CA ASP A 332 -4.40 -5.17 -24.75
C ASP A 332 -4.83 -5.81 -23.42
N ARG A 333 -4.73 -7.15 -23.37
CA ARG A 333 -5.06 -7.95 -22.18
C ARG A 333 -4.26 -7.56 -20.94
N LYS A 334 -2.98 -7.19 -21.08
CA LYS A 334 -2.16 -6.78 -19.93
C LYS A 334 -2.62 -5.43 -19.37
N GLY A 335 -2.91 -4.47 -20.24
CA GLY A 335 -3.48 -3.17 -19.88
C GLY A 335 -4.90 -3.28 -19.28
N GLU A 336 -5.72 -4.20 -19.78
CA GLU A 336 -7.04 -4.50 -19.22
C GLU A 336 -6.92 -4.96 -17.76
N ALA A 337 -6.09 -5.97 -17.49
CA ALA A 337 -5.87 -6.50 -16.15
C ALA A 337 -5.33 -5.43 -15.18
N LEU A 338 -4.36 -4.63 -15.63
CA LEU A 338 -3.80 -3.54 -14.84
C LEU A 338 -4.87 -2.50 -14.44
N SER A 339 -5.73 -2.12 -15.39
CA SER A 339 -6.81 -1.15 -15.15
C SER A 339 -7.87 -1.71 -14.19
N LEU A 340 -8.23 -2.99 -14.31
CA LEU A 340 -9.12 -3.69 -13.36
C LEU A 340 -8.53 -3.73 -11.95
N ASN A 341 -7.24 -4.08 -11.83
CA ASN A 341 -6.56 -4.10 -10.55
C ASN A 341 -6.54 -2.71 -9.90
N ASN A 342 -6.22 -1.66 -10.66
CA ASN A 342 -6.23 -0.29 -10.15
C ASN A 342 -7.62 0.20 -9.72
N LEU A 343 -8.67 -0.18 -10.46
CA LEU A 343 -10.06 0.05 -10.05
C LEU A 343 -10.40 -0.69 -8.75
N GLY A 344 -9.98 -1.94 -8.63
CA GLY A 344 -10.13 -2.74 -7.41
C GLY A 344 -9.53 -2.05 -6.20
N SER A 345 -8.31 -1.51 -6.33
CA SER A 345 -7.64 -0.76 -5.25
C SER A 345 -8.38 0.52 -4.86
N CYS A 346 -9.11 1.17 -5.76
CA CYS A 346 -9.96 2.31 -5.39
C CYS A 346 -11.19 1.88 -4.60
N TYR A 347 -11.84 0.77 -5.00
CA TYR A 347 -12.98 0.24 -4.24
C TYR A 347 -12.56 -0.25 -2.85
N GLU A 348 -11.38 -0.86 -2.73
CA GLU A 348 -10.80 -1.27 -1.46
C GLU A 348 -10.58 -0.06 -0.54
N ALA A 349 -9.94 1.01 -1.03
CA ALA A 349 -9.73 2.24 -0.27
C ALA A 349 -11.05 2.94 0.15
N LEU A 350 -12.12 2.77 -0.62
CA LEU A 350 -13.47 3.26 -0.28
C LEU A 350 -14.23 2.32 0.67
N GLY A 351 -13.65 1.21 1.11
CA GLY A 351 -14.28 0.20 1.98
C GLY A 351 -15.28 -0.73 1.26
N ASN A 352 -15.36 -0.66 -0.07
CA ASN A 352 -16.24 -1.48 -0.90
C ASN A 352 -15.56 -2.81 -1.29
N TYR A 353 -15.17 -3.60 -0.28
CA TYR A 353 -14.35 -4.80 -0.45
C TYR A 353 -14.94 -5.85 -1.40
N GLN A 354 -16.27 -5.99 -1.46
CA GLN A 354 -16.92 -6.96 -2.35
C GLN A 354 -16.68 -6.63 -3.83
N GLN A 355 -16.80 -5.36 -4.21
CA GLN A 355 -16.56 -4.90 -5.58
C GLN A 355 -15.06 -4.96 -5.92
N ALA A 356 -14.19 -4.66 -4.95
CA ALA A 356 -12.75 -4.81 -5.10
C ALA A 356 -12.38 -6.28 -5.41
N ILE A 357 -12.93 -7.25 -4.66
CA ILE A 357 -12.68 -8.68 -4.86
C ILE A 357 -13.11 -9.14 -6.26
N GLU A 358 -14.25 -8.68 -6.78
CA GLU A 358 -14.70 -9.02 -8.14
C GLU A 358 -13.67 -8.56 -9.18
N LEU A 359 -13.24 -7.29 -9.11
CA LEU A 359 -12.27 -6.72 -10.04
C LEU A 359 -10.89 -7.37 -9.93
N PHE A 360 -10.42 -7.66 -8.72
CA PHE A 360 -9.14 -8.35 -8.54
C PHE A 360 -9.18 -9.80 -9.05
N ARG A 361 -10.33 -10.49 -8.96
CA ARG A 361 -10.50 -11.83 -9.56
C ARG A 361 -10.49 -11.78 -11.07
N ASP A 362 -11.14 -10.79 -11.67
CA ASP A 362 -11.12 -10.61 -13.13
C ASP A 362 -9.69 -10.30 -13.61
N SER A 363 -8.99 -9.38 -12.95
CA SER A 363 -7.56 -9.09 -13.20
C SER A 363 -6.69 -10.35 -13.08
N LEU A 364 -6.86 -11.12 -11.99
CA LEU A 364 -6.11 -12.35 -11.74
C LEU A 364 -6.33 -13.39 -12.86
N ALA A 365 -7.57 -13.55 -13.32
CA ALA A 365 -7.89 -14.49 -14.40
C ALA A 365 -7.16 -14.13 -15.70
N ILE A 366 -7.11 -12.83 -16.03
CA ILE A 366 -6.42 -12.34 -17.24
C ILE A 366 -4.90 -12.52 -17.10
N TYR A 367 -4.31 -12.16 -15.96
CA TYR A 367 -2.87 -12.33 -15.75
C TYR A 367 -2.45 -13.81 -15.82
N ARG A 368 -3.27 -14.73 -15.31
CA ARG A 368 -3.06 -16.18 -15.47
C ARG A 368 -3.17 -16.64 -16.91
N GLU A 369 -4.11 -16.09 -17.67
CA GLU A 369 -4.30 -16.40 -19.10
C GLU A 369 -3.08 -16.02 -19.93
N ILE A 370 -2.53 -14.81 -19.72
CA ILE A 370 -1.37 -14.31 -20.48
C ILE A 370 -0.02 -14.76 -19.90
N GLY A 371 -0.02 -15.45 -18.75
CA GLY A 371 1.20 -15.94 -18.10
C GLY A 371 2.04 -14.86 -17.40
N ASP A 372 1.45 -13.70 -17.06
CA ASP A 372 2.13 -12.61 -16.36
C ASP A 372 2.14 -12.87 -14.85
N GLN A 373 3.25 -13.43 -14.37
CA GLN A 373 3.41 -13.84 -12.98
C GLN A 373 3.49 -12.66 -12.00
N GLU A 374 4.03 -11.51 -12.41
CA GLU A 374 4.09 -10.31 -11.56
C GLU A 374 2.68 -9.74 -11.33
N GLY A 375 1.88 -9.66 -12.40
CA GLY A 375 0.47 -9.26 -12.29
C GLY A 375 -0.38 -10.24 -11.48
N GLU A 376 -0.10 -11.54 -11.62
CA GLU A 376 -0.74 -12.60 -10.83
C GLU A 376 -0.49 -12.39 -9.33
N ALA A 377 0.78 -12.25 -8.91
CA ALA A 377 1.15 -12.02 -7.51
C ALA A 377 0.46 -10.76 -6.94
N ARG A 378 0.50 -9.64 -7.68
CA ARG A 378 -0.13 -8.37 -7.25
C ARG A 378 -1.63 -8.50 -7.03
N SER A 379 -2.34 -9.22 -7.92
CA SER A 379 -3.79 -9.43 -7.80
C SER A 379 -4.12 -10.34 -6.61
N LEU A 380 -3.32 -11.38 -6.36
CA LEU A 380 -3.45 -12.26 -5.20
C LEU A 380 -3.21 -11.52 -3.88
N TYR A 381 -2.17 -10.69 -3.82
CA TYR A 381 -1.89 -9.85 -2.65
C TYR A 381 -3.09 -8.96 -2.32
N ASN A 382 -3.62 -8.23 -3.30
CA ASN A 382 -4.77 -7.36 -3.13
C ASN A 382 -6.05 -8.09 -2.69
N LEU A 383 -6.28 -9.31 -3.19
CA LEU A 383 -7.35 -10.18 -2.69
C LEU A 383 -7.13 -10.54 -1.21
N GLY A 384 -5.90 -10.88 -0.84
CA GLY A 384 -5.51 -11.15 0.55
C GLY A 384 -5.87 -10.00 1.48
N VAL A 385 -5.48 -8.77 1.13
CA VAL A 385 -5.79 -7.54 1.89
C VAL A 385 -7.30 -7.30 2.02
N CYS A 386 -8.07 -7.55 0.95
CA CYS A 386 -9.54 -7.44 1.02
C CYS A 386 -10.16 -8.47 1.96
N PHE A 387 -9.70 -9.72 1.93
CA PHE A 387 -10.20 -10.75 2.84
C PHE A 387 -9.79 -10.50 4.29
N TYR A 388 -8.59 -9.95 4.52
CA TYR A 388 -8.17 -9.48 5.83
C TYR A 388 -9.13 -8.40 6.36
N SER A 389 -9.44 -7.40 5.53
CA SER A 389 -10.35 -6.29 5.89
C SER A 389 -11.79 -6.76 6.17
N LEU A 390 -12.23 -7.86 5.54
CA LEU A 390 -13.51 -8.52 5.82
C LEU A 390 -13.49 -9.43 7.05
N GLY A 391 -12.36 -9.57 7.74
CA GLY A 391 -12.18 -10.45 8.90
C GLY A 391 -12.03 -11.94 8.55
N ASN A 392 -11.89 -12.28 7.26
CA ASN A 392 -11.66 -13.66 6.81
C ASN A 392 -10.16 -13.96 6.73
N TYR A 393 -9.50 -13.94 7.90
CA TYR A 393 -8.04 -14.04 8.02
C TYR A 393 -7.47 -15.34 7.45
N GLN A 394 -8.20 -16.46 7.55
CA GLN A 394 -7.74 -17.73 7.02
C GLN A 394 -7.63 -17.71 5.48
N LEU A 395 -8.65 -17.17 4.80
CA LEU A 395 -8.64 -17.05 3.35
C LEU A 395 -7.65 -15.97 2.88
N ALA A 396 -7.47 -14.90 3.67
CA ALA A 396 -6.44 -13.91 3.41
C ALA A 396 -5.04 -14.54 3.39
N ILE A 397 -4.72 -15.38 4.38
CA ILE A 397 -3.45 -16.12 4.46
C ILE A 397 -3.25 -17.00 3.22
N GLU A 398 -4.28 -17.69 2.73
CA GLU A 398 -4.17 -18.54 1.52
C GLU A 398 -3.75 -17.72 0.29
N TYR A 399 -4.43 -16.60 0.02
CA TYR A 399 -4.10 -15.73 -1.11
C TYR A 399 -2.73 -15.07 -0.97
N LEU A 400 -2.38 -14.60 0.23
CA LEU A 400 -1.07 -13.98 0.50
C LEU A 400 0.07 -15.00 0.39
N GLN A 401 -0.16 -16.26 0.76
CA GLN A 401 0.82 -17.34 0.58
C GLN A 401 1.05 -17.66 -0.90
N GLU A 402 0.00 -17.71 -1.72
CA GLU A 402 0.15 -17.86 -3.18
C GLU A 402 0.94 -16.68 -3.76
N SER A 403 0.61 -15.43 -3.38
CA SER A 403 1.35 -14.22 -3.76
C SER A 403 2.83 -14.33 -3.40
N HIS A 404 3.14 -14.64 -2.14
CA HIS A 404 4.51 -14.80 -1.63
C HIS A 404 5.34 -15.79 -2.47
N VAL A 405 4.79 -16.98 -2.77
CA VAL A 405 5.48 -18.01 -3.55
C VAL A 405 5.77 -17.54 -4.97
N ILE A 406 4.85 -16.80 -5.58
CA ILE A 406 5.04 -16.27 -6.93
C ILE A 406 6.08 -15.14 -6.93
N SER A 407 5.98 -14.17 -6.02
CA SER A 407 6.96 -13.09 -5.88
C SER A 407 8.37 -13.62 -5.66
N GLN A 408 8.54 -14.63 -4.80
CA GLN A 408 9.83 -15.30 -4.60
C GLN A 408 10.34 -15.98 -5.89
N ARG A 409 9.46 -16.59 -6.69
CA ARG A 409 9.83 -17.26 -7.95
C ARG A 409 10.27 -16.27 -9.02
N VAL A 410 9.63 -15.10 -9.12
CA VAL A 410 9.97 -14.06 -10.10
C VAL A 410 11.12 -13.15 -9.64
N GLY A 411 11.54 -13.26 -8.37
CA GLY A 411 12.60 -12.43 -7.79
C GLY A 411 12.13 -11.05 -7.31
N ASP A 412 10.82 -10.87 -7.13
CA ASP A 412 10.22 -9.65 -6.59
C ASP A 412 10.34 -9.65 -5.05
N GLN A 413 11.47 -9.14 -4.56
CA GLN A 413 11.78 -9.11 -3.13
C GLN A 413 10.84 -8.19 -2.34
N GLU A 414 10.39 -7.07 -2.94
CA GLU A 414 9.44 -6.15 -2.29
C GLU A 414 8.07 -6.81 -2.10
N GLY A 415 7.53 -7.43 -3.16
CA GLY A 415 6.26 -8.17 -3.07
C GLY A 415 6.35 -9.39 -2.16
N GLU A 416 7.51 -10.05 -2.08
CA GLU A 416 7.78 -11.12 -1.12
C GLU A 416 7.65 -10.60 0.32
N ALA A 417 8.31 -9.49 0.64
CA ALA A 417 8.29 -8.88 1.98
C ALA A 417 6.88 -8.39 2.35
N GLN A 418 6.19 -7.71 1.43
CA GLN A 418 4.81 -7.24 1.63
C GLN A 418 3.86 -8.39 1.93
N SER A 419 3.94 -9.48 1.15
CA SER A 419 3.09 -10.66 1.37
C SER A 419 3.37 -11.31 2.73
N LEU A 420 4.64 -11.40 3.16
CA LEU A 420 5.00 -11.93 4.47
C LEU A 420 4.52 -11.04 5.62
N ASN A 421 4.67 -9.71 5.52
CA ASN A 421 4.21 -8.79 6.56
C ASN A 421 2.68 -8.90 6.73
N SER A 422 1.93 -8.91 5.63
CA SER A 422 0.47 -9.07 5.68
C SER A 422 0.01 -10.44 6.18
N ILE A 423 0.79 -11.50 5.98
CA ILE A 423 0.54 -12.80 6.64
C ILE A 423 0.75 -12.68 8.16
N GLY A 424 1.77 -11.93 8.59
CA GLY A 424 1.98 -11.56 9.99
C GLY A 424 0.77 -10.86 10.59
N ASP A 425 0.26 -9.82 9.92
CA ASP A 425 -0.94 -9.06 10.32
C ASP A 425 -2.16 -9.99 10.49
N CYS A 426 -2.33 -10.97 9.59
CA CYS A 426 -3.40 -11.96 9.69
C CYS A 426 -3.27 -12.85 10.94
N TYR A 427 -2.06 -13.28 11.28
CA TYR A 427 -1.81 -14.08 12.49
C TYR A 427 -1.96 -13.25 13.77
N GLU A 428 -1.60 -11.97 13.74
CA GLU A 428 -1.87 -11.05 14.84
C GLU A 428 -3.37 -10.91 15.08
N ALA A 429 -4.16 -10.73 14.02
CA ALA A 429 -5.62 -10.66 14.11
C ALA A 429 -6.28 -11.97 14.60
N LEU A 430 -5.60 -13.11 14.43
CA LEU A 430 -5.97 -14.41 14.99
C LEU A 430 -5.43 -14.64 16.41
N GLU A 431 -4.79 -13.64 17.02
CA GLU A 431 -4.13 -13.69 18.33
C GLU A 431 -2.99 -14.74 18.44
N ASP A 432 -2.44 -15.21 17.31
CA ASP A 432 -1.24 -16.07 17.26
C ASP A 432 0.02 -15.21 17.09
N TYR A 433 0.31 -14.41 18.12
CA TYR A 433 1.43 -13.46 18.13
C TYR A 433 2.80 -14.11 17.93
N ARG A 434 2.94 -15.42 18.23
CA ARG A 434 4.19 -16.15 17.96
C ARG A 434 4.42 -16.31 16.47
N ARG A 435 3.44 -16.83 15.74
CA ARG A 435 3.55 -16.97 14.28
C ARG A 435 3.64 -15.61 13.61
N ALA A 436 2.87 -14.63 14.06
CA ALA A 436 2.96 -13.26 13.55
C ALA A 436 4.41 -12.75 13.62
N SER A 437 5.06 -12.87 14.77
CA SER A 437 6.45 -12.44 14.93
C SER A 437 7.44 -13.14 13.99
N GLU A 438 7.26 -14.44 13.71
CA GLU A 438 8.11 -15.17 12.75
C GLU A 438 7.97 -14.62 11.33
N PHE A 439 6.76 -14.23 10.91
CA PHE A 439 6.52 -13.67 9.58
C PHE A 439 7.03 -12.22 9.46
N HIS A 440 6.82 -11.39 10.48
CA HIS A 440 7.36 -10.02 10.50
C HIS A 440 8.89 -10.01 10.55
N GLU A 441 9.55 -10.92 11.28
CA GLU A 441 11.02 -11.04 11.27
C GLU A 441 11.57 -11.40 9.88
N ARG A 442 10.86 -12.26 9.14
CA ARG A 442 11.24 -12.62 7.76
C ARG A 442 11.03 -11.44 6.79
N ALA A 443 9.91 -10.72 6.90
CA ALA A 443 9.65 -9.52 6.10
C ALA A 443 10.70 -8.44 6.37
N LEU A 444 10.99 -8.16 7.65
CA LEU A 444 12.02 -7.24 8.10
C LEU A 444 13.40 -7.55 7.48
N ALA A 445 13.80 -8.83 7.48
CA ALA A 445 15.08 -9.24 6.91
C ALA A 445 15.19 -8.92 5.40
N ILE A 446 14.08 -9.00 4.65
CA ILE A 446 14.04 -8.67 3.23
C ILE A 446 14.01 -7.15 3.05
N TYR A 447 13.17 -6.42 3.80
CA TYR A 447 13.14 -4.95 3.75
C TYR A 447 14.51 -4.32 4.02
N CYS A 448 15.26 -4.83 5.00
CA CYS A 448 16.63 -4.41 5.26
C CYS A 448 17.58 -4.71 4.08
N GLN A 449 17.36 -5.78 3.32
CA GLN A 449 18.20 -6.15 2.17
C GLN A 449 17.94 -5.27 0.96
N VAL A 450 16.67 -4.96 0.68
CA VAL A 450 16.28 -4.10 -0.45
C VAL A 450 16.43 -2.61 -0.15
N GLY A 451 16.59 -2.24 1.14
CA GLY A 451 16.75 -0.85 1.56
C GLY A 451 15.44 -0.09 1.74
N ASP A 452 14.30 -0.80 1.80
CA ASP A 452 12.99 -0.19 2.06
C ASP A 452 12.85 0.17 3.54
N ARG A 453 13.18 1.43 3.84
CA ARG A 453 13.11 1.99 5.19
C ARG A 453 11.67 2.08 5.73
N GLN A 454 10.67 2.23 4.86
CA GLN A 454 9.27 2.28 5.29
C GLN A 454 8.83 0.88 5.75
N GLY A 455 9.11 -0.14 4.93
CA GLY A 455 8.85 -1.54 5.27
C GLY A 455 9.58 -1.99 6.53
N GLU A 456 10.86 -1.63 6.67
CA GLU A 456 11.66 -1.89 7.87
C GLU A 456 11.01 -1.32 9.14
N ALA A 457 10.61 -0.05 9.11
CA ALA A 457 9.97 0.62 10.23
C ALA A 457 8.61 0.01 10.60
N SER A 458 7.83 -0.43 9.60
CA SER A 458 6.54 -1.10 9.79
C SER A 458 6.73 -2.45 10.47
N SER A 459 7.56 -3.34 9.90
CA SER A 459 7.77 -4.66 10.48
C SER A 459 8.37 -4.60 11.90
N LEU A 460 9.23 -3.62 12.20
CA LEU A 460 9.71 -3.37 13.57
C LEU A 460 8.58 -2.93 14.51
N SER A 461 7.65 -2.09 14.04
CA SER A 461 6.48 -1.70 14.82
C SER A 461 5.59 -2.90 15.13
N ASP A 462 5.29 -3.71 14.11
CA ASP A 462 4.42 -4.89 14.20
C ASP A 462 5.05 -5.95 15.13
N LEU A 463 6.37 -6.13 15.06
CA LEU A 463 7.12 -6.95 16.04
C LEU A 463 7.01 -6.41 17.46
N GLY A 464 7.11 -5.09 17.61
CA GLY A 464 6.89 -4.40 18.88
C GLY A 464 5.55 -4.78 19.52
N ASP A 465 4.49 -4.74 18.72
CA ASP A 465 3.12 -5.05 19.16
C ASP A 465 2.95 -6.54 19.47
N CYS A 466 3.50 -7.42 18.63
CA CYS A 466 3.55 -8.87 18.89
C CYS A 466 4.22 -9.19 20.24
N TYR A 467 5.40 -8.63 20.50
CA TYR A 467 6.13 -8.87 21.75
C TYR A 467 5.45 -8.25 22.96
N TYR A 468 4.72 -7.13 22.80
CA TYR A 468 3.86 -6.57 23.84
C TYR A 468 2.76 -7.57 24.26
N HIS A 469 2.09 -8.19 23.28
CA HIS A 469 1.06 -9.20 23.53
C HIS A 469 1.60 -10.53 24.06
N LEU A 470 2.84 -10.87 23.74
CA LEU A 470 3.57 -12.01 24.33
C LEU A 470 4.10 -11.73 25.75
N GLU A 471 3.83 -10.54 26.30
CA GLU A 471 4.28 -10.06 27.62
C GLU A 471 5.82 -9.91 27.75
N ASP A 472 6.55 -9.88 26.63
CA ASP A 472 7.98 -9.54 26.59
C ASP A 472 8.15 -8.05 26.29
N TYR A 473 7.78 -7.23 27.27
CA TYR A 473 7.74 -5.77 27.14
C TYR A 473 9.11 -5.15 26.84
N TRP A 474 10.21 -5.80 27.23
CA TRP A 474 11.56 -5.28 26.97
C TRP A 474 11.95 -5.43 25.50
N ARG A 475 11.64 -6.56 24.87
CA ARG A 475 11.81 -6.71 23.42
C ARG A 475 10.88 -5.80 22.64
N ALA A 476 9.63 -5.66 23.08
CA ALA A 476 8.68 -4.73 22.49
C ALA A 476 9.25 -3.30 22.44
N ILE A 477 9.79 -2.82 23.56
CA ILE A 477 10.42 -1.50 23.65
C ILE A 477 11.60 -1.37 22.68
N ASP A 478 12.46 -2.38 22.56
CA ASP A 478 13.63 -2.35 21.67
C ASP A 478 13.20 -2.18 20.20
N PHE A 479 12.27 -3.01 19.73
CA PHE A 479 11.76 -2.93 18.36
C PHE A 479 11.03 -1.60 18.08
N LEU A 480 10.17 -1.14 19.01
CA LEU A 480 9.45 0.11 18.85
C LEU A 480 10.37 1.34 18.87
N GLN A 481 11.47 1.31 19.63
CA GLN A 481 12.49 2.37 19.60
C GLN A 481 13.22 2.42 18.26
N GLN A 482 13.58 1.26 17.70
CA GLN A 482 14.18 1.19 16.36
C GLN A 482 13.21 1.74 15.32
N SER A 483 11.96 1.25 15.29
CA SER A 483 10.90 1.74 14.41
C SER A 483 10.71 3.26 14.49
N LEU A 484 10.65 3.83 15.71
CA LEU A 484 10.49 5.26 15.94
C LEU A 484 11.61 6.10 15.29
N VAL A 485 12.87 5.66 15.40
CA VAL A 485 14.01 6.36 14.81
C VAL A 485 13.89 6.38 13.28
N ILE A 486 13.54 5.26 12.66
CA ILE A 486 13.41 5.17 11.20
C ILE A 486 12.27 6.06 10.70
N TYR A 487 11.11 6.01 11.36
CA TYR A 487 9.98 6.87 10.99
C TYR A 487 10.31 8.36 11.09
N GLN A 488 11.11 8.77 12.08
CA GLN A 488 11.62 10.14 12.19
C GLN A 488 12.59 10.50 11.05
N GLU A 489 13.45 9.57 10.64
CA GLU A 489 14.40 9.79 9.53
C GLU A 489 13.69 9.96 8.18
N ILE A 490 12.67 9.14 7.91
CA ILE A 490 11.91 9.20 6.65
C ILE A 490 10.78 10.24 6.67
N GLY A 491 10.54 10.88 7.82
CA GLY A 491 9.53 11.91 7.99
C GLY A 491 8.09 11.40 8.04
N ASP A 492 7.88 10.11 8.33
CA ASP A 492 6.55 9.54 8.52
C ASP A 492 6.01 9.88 9.92
N ARG A 493 5.19 10.93 9.96
CA ARG A 493 4.55 11.43 11.17
C ARG A 493 3.55 10.43 11.77
N GLU A 494 2.84 9.66 10.94
CA GLU A 494 1.87 8.71 11.47
C GLU A 494 2.60 7.53 12.13
N GLY A 495 3.62 6.99 11.47
CA GLY A 495 4.48 5.95 12.02
C GLY A 495 5.14 6.38 13.34
N GLU A 496 5.73 7.58 13.38
CA GLU A 496 6.31 8.18 14.59
C GLU A 496 5.32 8.16 15.78
N ALA A 497 4.08 8.56 15.52
CA ALA A 497 3.03 8.64 16.52
C ALA A 497 2.58 7.25 17.01
N LYS A 498 2.46 6.27 16.10
CA LYS A 498 2.12 4.88 16.44
C LYS A 498 3.20 4.25 17.33
N SER A 499 4.46 4.28 16.91
CA SER A 499 5.56 3.69 17.70
C SER A 499 5.70 4.37 19.07
N SER A 500 5.52 5.70 19.13
CA SER A 500 5.47 6.44 20.40
C SER A 500 4.30 6.02 21.29
N HIS A 501 3.10 5.84 20.72
CA HIS A 501 1.93 5.39 21.49
C HIS A 501 2.17 4.01 22.12
N ASN A 502 2.70 3.08 21.34
CA ASN A 502 2.93 1.70 21.76
C ASN A 502 4.07 1.60 22.79
N LEU A 503 5.12 2.44 22.67
CA LEU A 503 6.11 2.62 23.74
C LEU A 503 5.46 3.10 25.03
N GLY A 504 4.55 4.07 24.93
CA GLY A 504 3.76 4.55 26.05
C GLY A 504 2.96 3.45 26.74
N LEU A 505 2.36 2.54 25.98
CA LEU A 505 1.65 1.37 26.49
C LEU A 505 2.59 0.39 27.21
N CYS A 506 3.76 0.09 26.64
CA CYS A 506 4.76 -0.77 27.26
C CYS A 506 5.21 -0.23 28.63
N TYR A 507 5.58 1.05 28.70
CA TYR A 507 5.99 1.68 29.96
C TYR A 507 4.84 1.77 30.97
N LYS A 508 3.60 1.95 30.52
CA LYS A 508 2.41 1.91 31.39
C LYS A 508 2.27 0.55 32.07
N VAL A 509 2.43 -0.56 31.32
CA VAL A 509 2.34 -1.91 31.87
C VAL A 509 3.50 -2.21 32.83
N LEU A 510 4.71 -1.73 32.52
CA LEU A 510 5.87 -1.78 33.40
C LEU A 510 5.75 -0.85 34.63
N ARG A 511 4.67 -0.08 34.75
CA ARG A 511 4.39 0.89 35.82
C ARG A 511 5.38 2.07 35.88
N ASP A 512 6.15 2.30 34.82
CA ASP A 512 6.90 3.54 34.64
C ASP A 512 5.98 4.60 34.01
N TYR A 513 5.03 5.08 34.82
CA TYR A 513 4.03 6.04 34.37
C TYR A 513 4.64 7.37 33.90
N ARG A 514 5.86 7.72 34.33
CA ARG A 514 6.54 8.95 33.91
C ARG A 514 6.99 8.84 32.45
N GLN A 515 7.66 7.75 32.10
CA GLN A 515 8.04 7.49 30.70
C GLN A 515 6.80 7.29 29.82
N ALA A 516 5.80 6.57 30.32
CA ALA A 516 4.54 6.38 29.60
C ALA A 516 3.88 7.71 29.22
N ILE A 517 3.82 8.66 30.16
CA ILE A 517 3.25 10.00 29.91
C ILE A 517 4.04 10.75 28.84
N ASP A 518 5.38 10.73 28.87
CA ASP A 518 6.20 11.43 27.88
C ASP A 518 5.93 10.94 26.44
N TYR A 519 5.96 9.61 26.24
CA TYR A 519 5.69 9.01 24.94
C TYR A 519 4.24 9.21 24.47
N LEU A 520 3.26 9.06 25.37
CA LEU A 520 1.85 9.29 25.02
C LEU A 520 1.56 10.77 24.69
N GLN A 521 2.24 11.72 25.33
CA GLN A 521 2.12 13.14 25.00
C GLN A 521 2.70 13.46 23.62
N ARG A 522 3.83 12.85 23.24
CA ARG A 522 4.40 12.97 21.89
C ARG A 522 3.43 12.42 20.85
N ALA A 523 2.93 11.20 21.03
CA ALA A 523 1.96 10.58 20.15
C ALA A 523 0.68 11.43 20.01
N LEU A 524 0.16 11.95 21.13
CA LEU A 524 -1.02 12.82 21.16
C LEU A 524 -0.84 14.08 20.30
N ALA A 525 0.31 14.75 20.43
CA ALA A 525 0.58 15.97 19.66
C ALA A 525 0.56 15.69 18.15
N VAL A 526 1.19 14.60 17.72
CA VAL A 526 1.24 14.24 16.30
C VAL A 526 -0.12 13.77 15.77
N PHE A 527 -0.86 12.93 16.51
CA PHE A 527 -2.21 12.51 16.09
C PHE A 527 -3.18 13.69 15.94
N ARG A 528 -3.06 14.70 16.81
CA ARG A 528 -3.81 15.95 16.65
C ARG A 528 -3.42 16.70 15.38
N ASP A 529 -2.11 16.84 15.11
CA ASP A 529 -1.61 17.57 13.95
C ASP A 529 -2.06 16.92 12.62
N ILE A 530 -2.05 15.59 12.54
CA ILE A 530 -2.48 14.85 11.34
C ILE A 530 -4.01 14.65 11.28
N GLY A 531 -4.77 15.11 12.28
CA GLY A 531 -6.23 14.99 12.31
C GLY A 531 -6.76 13.59 12.62
N ASN A 532 -5.95 12.68 13.14
CA ASN A 532 -6.40 11.34 13.54
C ASN A 532 -7.12 11.38 14.90
N ARG A 533 -8.41 11.73 14.87
CA ARG A 533 -9.25 11.96 16.06
C ARG A 533 -9.39 10.71 16.94
N ASP A 534 -9.47 9.52 16.35
CA ASP A 534 -9.62 8.28 17.11
C ASP A 534 -8.36 7.99 17.95
N LYS A 535 -7.17 8.05 17.34
CA LYS A 535 -5.89 7.84 18.05
C LYS A 535 -5.56 8.98 19.01
N GLU A 536 -6.01 10.21 18.73
CA GLU A 536 -5.96 11.33 19.69
C GLU A 536 -6.73 10.97 20.97
N ALA A 537 -7.98 10.51 20.83
CA ALA A 537 -8.84 10.13 21.96
C ALA A 537 -8.28 8.94 22.74
N LEU A 538 -7.74 7.93 22.06
CA LEU A 538 -7.08 6.78 22.70
C LEU A 538 -5.85 7.21 23.52
N SER A 539 -5.03 8.10 22.98
CA SER A 539 -3.85 8.64 23.66
C SER A 539 -4.23 9.45 24.90
N LEU A 540 -5.28 10.28 24.82
CA LEU A 540 -5.83 10.99 25.98
C LEU A 540 -6.34 10.02 27.05
N ASN A 541 -7.08 8.98 26.67
CA ASN A 541 -7.58 7.99 27.62
C ASN A 541 -6.42 7.25 28.32
N ASN A 542 -5.37 6.85 27.58
CA ASN A 542 -4.19 6.22 28.18
C ASN A 542 -3.37 7.18 29.07
N LEU A 543 -3.33 8.47 28.77
CA LEU A 543 -2.77 9.49 29.67
C LEU A 543 -3.58 9.57 30.97
N GLY A 544 -4.91 9.57 30.86
CA GLY A 544 -5.82 9.48 31.99
C GLY A 544 -5.52 8.26 32.87
N ASP A 545 -5.32 7.08 32.26
CA ASP A 545 -4.94 5.85 32.98
C ASP A 545 -3.63 6.03 33.77
N CYS A 546 -2.63 6.68 33.18
CA CYS A 546 -1.34 6.93 33.85
C CYS A 546 -1.48 7.91 35.04
N TYR A 547 -2.24 8.99 34.88
CA TYR A 547 -2.49 9.93 35.97
C TYR A 547 -3.35 9.33 37.08
N ALA A 548 -4.35 8.50 36.74
CA ALA A 548 -5.15 7.78 37.72
C ALA A 548 -4.29 6.80 38.53
N ALA A 549 -3.35 6.11 37.89
CA ALA A 549 -2.42 5.20 38.55
C ALA A 549 -1.37 5.90 39.44
N LEU A 550 -1.16 7.21 39.25
CA LEU A 550 -0.36 8.08 40.12
C LEU A 550 -1.21 8.76 41.21
N ASP A 551 -2.42 8.27 41.48
CA ASP A 551 -3.42 8.84 42.40
C ASP A 551 -3.80 10.30 42.10
N ASN A 552 -3.53 10.78 40.88
CA ASN A 552 -3.89 12.12 40.43
C ASN A 552 -5.22 12.10 39.67
N HIS A 553 -6.28 11.72 40.38
CA HIS A 553 -7.62 11.53 39.80
C HIS A 553 -8.20 12.79 39.16
N ARG A 554 -7.83 13.99 39.64
CA ARG A 554 -8.31 15.26 39.06
C ARG A 554 -7.76 15.47 37.65
N GLN A 555 -6.45 15.26 37.44
CA GLN A 555 -5.88 15.34 36.10
C GLN A 555 -6.39 14.22 35.20
N ALA A 556 -6.56 13.00 35.74
CA ALA A 556 -7.12 11.89 34.99
C ALA A 556 -8.52 12.22 34.42
N ILE A 557 -9.40 12.84 35.22
CA ILE A 557 -10.73 13.29 34.78
C ILE A 557 -10.63 14.26 33.60
N GLU A 558 -9.73 15.26 33.64
CA GLU A 558 -9.57 16.21 32.53
C GLU A 558 -9.21 15.51 31.21
N TYR A 559 -8.37 14.47 31.26
CA TYR A 559 -7.99 13.70 30.07
C TYR A 559 -9.13 12.80 29.58
N TYR A 560 -9.83 12.11 30.49
CA TYR A 560 -10.96 11.26 30.13
C TYR A 560 -12.14 12.06 29.58
N GLU A 561 -12.43 13.26 30.10
CA GLU A 561 -13.47 14.14 29.55
C GLU A 561 -13.14 14.60 28.12
N LYS A 562 -11.87 14.93 27.85
CA LYS A 562 -11.41 15.25 26.50
C LYS A 562 -11.55 14.05 25.57
N ALA A 563 -11.11 12.86 25.98
CA ALA A 563 -11.25 11.63 25.20
C ALA A 563 -12.73 11.32 24.91
N LEU A 564 -13.60 11.42 25.91
CA LEU A 564 -15.04 11.20 25.82
C LEU A 564 -15.69 12.12 24.77
N ALA A 565 -15.35 13.40 24.78
CA ALA A 565 -15.88 14.37 23.81
C ALA A 565 -15.52 13.98 22.37
N ILE A 566 -14.28 13.54 22.14
CA ILE A 566 -13.84 13.12 20.80
C ILE A 566 -14.50 11.80 20.38
N PHE A 567 -14.58 10.81 21.27
CA PHE A 567 -15.22 9.54 20.94
C PHE A 567 -16.71 9.73 20.57
N ARG A 568 -17.41 10.65 21.23
CA ARG A 568 -18.77 11.06 20.85
C ARG A 568 -18.84 11.73 19.48
N GLU A 569 -17.90 12.60 19.18
CA GLU A 569 -17.82 13.30 17.89
C GLU A 569 -17.65 12.33 16.71
N ILE A 570 -16.79 11.31 16.87
CA ILE A 570 -16.51 10.33 15.81
C ILE A 570 -17.44 9.11 15.84
N GLY A 571 -18.38 9.04 16.81
CA GLY A 571 -19.30 7.91 16.95
C GLY A 571 -18.67 6.60 17.44
N ASN A 572 -17.49 6.65 18.07
CA ASN A 572 -16.85 5.46 18.64
C ASN A 572 -17.47 5.11 20.01
N GLN A 573 -18.56 4.35 19.97
CA GLN A 573 -19.33 3.94 21.15
C GLN A 573 -18.50 3.15 22.17
N LYS A 574 -17.57 2.30 21.72
CA LYS A 574 -16.71 1.50 22.62
C LYS A 574 -15.73 2.39 23.40
N GLY A 575 -15.12 3.36 22.72
CA GLY A 575 -14.23 4.36 23.33
C GLY A 575 -14.96 5.30 24.29
N GLU A 576 -16.19 5.70 23.93
CA GLU A 576 -17.10 6.45 24.81
C GLU A 576 -17.37 5.69 26.11
N ALA A 577 -17.87 4.46 26.03
CA ALA A 577 -18.20 3.64 27.20
C ALA A 577 -16.98 3.37 28.09
N ARG A 578 -15.79 3.17 27.49
CA ARG A 578 -14.53 3.04 28.24
C ARG A 578 -14.19 4.31 29.01
N SER A 579 -14.32 5.47 28.38
CA SER A 579 -14.01 6.77 28.99
C SER A 579 -14.98 7.07 30.14
N LEU A 580 -16.26 6.77 29.98
CA LEU A 580 -17.28 6.89 31.03
C LEU A 580 -16.96 6.01 32.24
N ASN A 581 -16.62 4.73 32.02
CA ASN A 581 -16.20 3.85 33.12
C ASN A 581 -14.94 4.38 33.85
N ASN A 582 -13.98 4.91 33.11
CA ASN A 582 -12.78 5.48 33.70
C ASN A 582 -13.06 6.75 34.53
N LEU A 583 -13.99 7.61 34.06
CA LEU A 583 -14.49 8.74 34.84
C LEU A 583 -15.20 8.28 36.12
N GLY A 584 -16.08 7.28 36.01
CA GLY A 584 -16.78 6.72 37.15
C GLY A 584 -15.84 6.22 38.23
N ASN A 585 -14.77 5.49 37.84
CA ASN A 585 -13.72 5.06 38.76
C ASN A 585 -13.00 6.24 39.42
N CYS A 586 -12.67 7.30 38.69
CA CYS A 586 -12.02 8.48 39.29
C CYS A 586 -12.92 9.18 40.31
N TYR A 587 -14.22 9.34 40.01
CA TYR A 587 -15.17 9.90 40.95
C TYR A 587 -15.38 9.01 42.18
N HIS A 588 -15.35 7.69 42.01
CA HIS A 588 -15.35 6.73 43.12
C HIS A 588 -14.17 6.97 44.08
N TYR A 589 -12.94 7.08 43.58
CA TYR A 589 -11.76 7.36 44.41
C TYR A 589 -11.77 8.75 45.06
N LEU A 590 -12.44 9.73 44.44
CA LEU A 590 -12.65 11.06 45.05
C LEU A 590 -13.78 11.09 46.09
N GLY A 591 -14.52 9.99 46.27
CA GLY A 591 -15.63 9.88 47.21
C GLY A 591 -16.99 10.38 46.69
N ASP A 592 -17.07 10.81 45.43
CA ASP A 592 -18.34 11.19 44.79
C ASP A 592 -19.01 9.96 44.17
N HIS A 593 -19.59 9.14 45.04
CA HIS A 593 -20.16 7.86 44.64
C HIS A 593 -21.39 8.00 43.72
N GLN A 594 -22.15 9.10 43.83
CA GLN A 594 -23.31 9.31 42.96
C GLN A 594 -22.88 9.54 41.51
N ARG A 595 -21.91 10.43 41.27
CA ARG A 595 -21.37 10.62 39.91
C ARG A 595 -20.72 9.35 39.37
N ALA A 596 -20.05 8.59 40.23
CA ALA A 596 -19.49 7.31 39.83
C ALA A 596 -20.56 6.36 39.28
N ILE A 597 -21.67 6.21 40.02
CA ILE A 597 -22.82 5.40 39.58
C ILE A 597 -23.37 5.92 38.25
N ASP A 598 -23.64 7.22 38.13
CA ASP A 598 -24.21 7.81 36.91
C ASP A 598 -23.37 7.48 35.66
N TYR A 599 -22.04 7.65 35.74
CA TYR A 599 -21.14 7.34 34.63
C TYR A 599 -21.06 5.84 34.30
N HIS A 600 -21.05 4.96 35.32
CA HIS A 600 -21.02 3.52 35.09
C HIS A 600 -22.35 2.99 34.52
N GLU A 601 -23.48 3.58 34.88
CA GLU A 601 -24.79 3.25 34.29
C GLU A 601 -24.85 3.68 32.81
N GLU A 602 -24.33 4.86 32.48
CA GLU A 602 -24.24 5.34 31.09
C GLU A 602 -23.34 4.42 30.24
N ALA A 603 -22.16 4.03 30.76
CA ALA A 603 -21.28 3.08 30.09
C ALA A 603 -21.95 1.70 29.87
N LEU A 604 -22.70 1.20 30.86
CA LEU A 604 -23.42 -0.07 30.78
C LEU A 604 -24.46 -0.07 29.65
N VAL A 605 -25.21 1.03 29.49
CA VAL A 605 -26.20 1.15 28.41
C VAL A 605 -25.51 1.03 27.05
N ILE A 606 -24.40 1.74 26.84
CA ILE A 606 -23.68 1.70 25.57
C ILE A 606 -23.11 0.30 25.29
N TYR A 607 -22.49 -0.35 26.28
CA TYR A 607 -21.96 -1.71 26.10
C TYR A 607 -23.05 -2.74 25.74
N ARG A 608 -24.27 -2.57 26.24
CA ARG A 608 -25.43 -3.38 25.83
C ARG A 608 -25.85 -3.12 24.39
N GLU A 609 -25.86 -1.86 23.97
CA GLU A 609 -26.22 -1.48 22.60
C GLU A 609 -25.25 -2.05 21.57
N ILE A 610 -23.95 -2.08 21.88
CA ILE A 610 -22.91 -2.65 21.01
C ILE A 610 -22.64 -4.14 21.24
N TRP A 611 -23.42 -4.80 22.11
CA TRP A 611 -23.28 -6.22 22.43
C TRP A 611 -21.89 -6.64 22.95
N ASP A 612 -21.16 -5.73 23.61
CA ASP A 612 -19.87 -6.04 24.24
C ASP A 612 -20.10 -6.62 25.63
N GLN A 613 -20.25 -7.95 25.68
CA GLN A 613 -20.51 -8.69 26.92
C GLN A 613 -19.42 -8.49 27.99
N ARG A 614 -18.15 -8.29 27.57
CA ARG A 614 -17.04 -8.09 28.50
C ARG A 614 -17.06 -6.68 29.09
N GLY A 615 -17.39 -5.68 28.28
CA GLY A 615 -17.63 -4.30 28.71
C GLY A 615 -18.84 -4.17 29.64
N GLU A 616 -19.92 -4.87 29.34
CA GLU A 616 -21.11 -4.98 30.20
C GLU A 616 -20.76 -5.57 31.57
N ALA A 617 -20.11 -6.75 31.60
CA ALA A 617 -19.68 -7.39 32.84
C ALA A 617 -18.81 -6.47 33.71
N ARG A 618 -17.88 -5.75 33.06
CA ARG A 618 -16.99 -4.81 33.75
C ARG A 618 -17.74 -3.63 34.36
N SER A 619 -18.70 -3.05 33.62
CA SER A 619 -19.51 -1.92 34.08
C SER A 619 -20.41 -2.32 35.24
N LEU A 620 -21.00 -3.53 35.20
CA LEU A 620 -21.74 -4.11 36.33
C LEU A 620 -20.85 -4.26 37.57
N GLY A 621 -19.61 -4.74 37.40
CA GLY A 621 -18.64 -4.81 38.49
C GLY A 621 -18.30 -3.44 39.09
N PHE A 622 -18.13 -2.41 38.26
CA PHE A 622 -17.88 -1.04 38.73
C PHE A 622 -19.09 -0.40 39.44
N LEU A 623 -20.31 -0.68 38.96
CA LEU A 623 -21.53 -0.31 39.68
C LEU A 623 -21.57 -0.96 41.06
N ALA A 624 -21.25 -2.25 41.14
CA ALA A 624 -21.22 -2.98 42.41
C ALA A 624 -20.22 -2.36 43.41
N ILE A 625 -19.02 -1.99 42.94
CA ILE A 625 -18.01 -1.28 43.74
C ILE A 625 -18.55 0.06 44.25
N SER A 626 -19.21 0.84 43.38
CA SER A 626 -19.74 2.17 43.73
C SER A 626 -20.91 2.11 44.71
N TYR A 627 -21.83 1.15 44.55
CA TYR A 627 -22.91 0.89 45.51
C TYR A 627 -22.39 0.39 46.86
N SER A 628 -21.36 -0.46 46.87
CA SER A 628 -20.71 -0.95 48.10
C SER A 628 -20.08 0.21 48.89
N ALA A 629 -19.36 1.11 48.20
CA ALA A 629 -18.78 2.29 48.84
C ALA A 629 -19.83 3.30 49.36
N SER A 630 -21.01 3.35 48.72
CA SER A 630 -22.16 4.13 49.20
C SER A 630 -22.88 3.50 50.40
N GLY A 631 -22.51 2.28 50.80
CA GLY A 631 -23.15 1.50 51.86
C GLY A 631 -24.40 0.72 51.45
N ASP A 632 -24.79 0.75 50.17
CA ASP A 632 -25.90 -0.06 49.64
C ASP A 632 -25.39 -1.45 49.22
N TYR A 633 -25.07 -2.26 50.23
CA TYR A 633 -24.53 -3.61 50.02
C TYR A 633 -25.53 -4.55 49.32
N GLN A 634 -26.84 -4.30 49.41
CA GLN A 634 -27.85 -5.13 48.73
C GLN A 634 -27.79 -4.96 47.22
N ARG A 635 -27.73 -3.71 46.73
CA ARG A 635 -27.53 -3.45 45.30
C ARG A 635 -26.15 -3.90 44.84
N ALA A 636 -25.12 -3.69 45.65
CA ALA A 636 -23.77 -4.17 45.31
C ALA A 636 -23.74 -5.68 45.07
N ILE A 637 -24.36 -6.47 45.96
CA ILE A 637 -24.48 -7.93 45.80
C ILE A 637 -25.21 -8.28 44.49
N HIS A 638 -26.32 -7.60 44.18
CA HIS A 638 -27.05 -7.83 42.94
C HIS A 638 -26.16 -7.61 41.70
N PHE A 639 -25.45 -6.48 41.63
CA PHE A 639 -24.58 -6.17 40.49
C PHE A 639 -23.36 -7.10 40.40
N TYR A 640 -22.75 -7.49 41.53
CA TYR A 640 -21.67 -8.48 41.52
C TYR A 640 -22.15 -9.86 41.07
N GLN A 641 -23.38 -10.28 41.41
CA GLN A 641 -23.96 -11.53 40.91
C GLN A 641 -24.16 -11.50 39.40
N LEU A 642 -24.63 -10.37 38.85
CA LEU A 642 -24.75 -10.19 37.41
C LEU A 642 -23.37 -10.23 36.74
N SER A 643 -22.41 -9.42 37.19
CA SER A 643 -21.02 -9.43 36.71
C SER A 643 -20.42 -10.84 36.73
N LEU A 644 -20.61 -11.58 37.82
CA LEU A 644 -20.16 -12.97 37.97
C LEU A 644 -20.76 -13.90 36.91
N SER A 645 -22.07 -13.78 36.65
CA SER A 645 -22.76 -14.61 35.66
C SER A 645 -22.22 -14.38 34.24
N PHE A 646 -22.02 -13.13 33.85
CA PHE A 646 -21.44 -12.78 32.55
C PHE A 646 -19.99 -13.28 32.42
N TYR A 647 -19.14 -13.05 33.43
CA TYR A 647 -17.76 -13.52 33.39
C TYR A 647 -17.64 -15.04 33.29
N ARG A 648 -18.59 -15.81 33.85
CA ARG A 648 -18.64 -17.27 33.67
C ARG A 648 -19.04 -17.67 32.27
N GLU A 649 -20.00 -16.97 31.66
CA GLU A 649 -20.46 -17.24 30.30
C GLU A 649 -19.34 -16.99 29.28
N ILE A 650 -18.63 -15.87 29.40
CA ILE A 650 -17.54 -15.50 28.47
C ILE A 650 -16.18 -16.12 28.84
N GLY A 651 -16.11 -16.95 29.88
CA GLY A 651 -14.86 -17.58 30.33
C GLY A 651 -13.83 -16.62 30.96
N GLY A 652 -14.24 -15.42 31.38
CA GLY A 652 -13.38 -14.40 31.97
C GLY A 652 -12.99 -14.67 33.43
N ARG A 653 -12.08 -15.63 33.65
CA ARG A 653 -11.68 -16.12 34.99
C ARG A 653 -11.25 -15.03 35.98
N LYS A 654 -10.46 -14.04 35.54
CA LYS A 654 -10.03 -12.93 36.42
C LYS A 654 -11.20 -12.07 36.91
N GLY A 655 -12.15 -11.77 36.04
CA GLY A 655 -13.37 -11.03 36.39
C GLY A 655 -14.33 -11.85 37.26
N GLU A 656 -14.39 -13.17 37.03
CA GLU A 656 -15.12 -14.11 37.87
C GLU A 656 -14.59 -14.06 39.32
N ALA A 657 -13.27 -14.20 39.48
CA ALA A 657 -12.60 -14.13 40.78
C ALA A 657 -12.85 -12.77 41.47
N ALA A 658 -12.67 -11.66 40.74
CA ALA A 658 -12.90 -10.32 41.29
C ALA A 658 -14.35 -10.12 41.75
N SER A 659 -15.33 -10.64 41.00
CA SER A 659 -16.76 -10.57 41.36
C SER A 659 -17.06 -11.41 42.60
N LEU A 660 -16.47 -12.60 42.72
CA LEU A 660 -16.59 -13.45 43.92
C LEU A 660 -15.98 -12.77 45.14
N ARG A 661 -14.79 -12.16 45.01
CA ARG A 661 -14.18 -11.38 46.08
C ARG A 661 -15.08 -10.22 46.50
N GLY A 662 -15.63 -9.47 45.55
CA GLY A 662 -16.55 -8.36 45.83
C GLY A 662 -17.82 -8.80 46.56
N LEU A 663 -18.38 -9.97 46.23
CA LEU A 663 -19.46 -10.59 47.02
C LEU A 663 -19.01 -10.90 48.44
N GLY A 664 -17.81 -11.46 48.60
CA GLY A 664 -17.19 -11.68 49.91
C GLY A 664 -17.08 -10.40 50.73
N ASP A 665 -16.60 -9.31 50.12
CA ASP A 665 -16.44 -7.99 50.75
C ASP A 665 -17.79 -7.42 51.21
N CYS A 666 -18.85 -7.56 50.40
CA CYS A 666 -20.20 -7.14 50.77
C CYS A 666 -20.76 -7.98 51.93
N HIS A 667 -20.60 -9.30 51.88
CA HIS A 667 -21.05 -10.19 52.96
C HIS A 667 -20.28 -9.96 54.27
N SER A 668 -18.98 -9.68 54.19
CA SER A 668 -18.15 -9.31 55.35
C SER A 668 -18.62 -8.00 55.98
N SER A 669 -18.94 -7.00 55.14
CA SER A 669 -19.48 -5.70 55.60
C SER A 669 -20.88 -5.81 56.23
N LEU A 670 -21.65 -6.84 55.83
CA LEU A 670 -22.93 -7.21 56.46
C LEU A 670 -22.76 -8.16 57.66
N GLU A 671 -21.53 -8.36 58.14
CA GLU A 671 -21.17 -9.26 59.25
C GLU A 671 -21.53 -10.75 59.01
N ASN A 672 -21.80 -11.13 57.76
CA ASN A 672 -22.07 -12.51 57.35
C ASN A 672 -20.76 -13.25 57.03
N TYR A 673 -19.85 -13.32 58.01
CA TYR A 673 -18.47 -13.80 57.82
C TYR A 673 -18.36 -15.21 57.23
N TRP A 674 -19.27 -16.14 57.58
CA TRP A 674 -19.25 -17.49 57.01
C TRP A 674 -19.53 -17.53 55.51
N GLN A 675 -20.44 -16.68 55.02
CA GLN A 675 -20.70 -16.55 53.58
C GLN A 675 -19.55 -15.84 52.88
N ALA A 676 -18.98 -14.81 53.51
CA ALA A 676 -17.82 -14.11 52.98
C ALA A 676 -16.63 -15.07 52.75
N ILE A 677 -16.35 -15.93 53.74
CA ILE A 677 -15.30 -16.95 53.65
C ILE A 677 -15.53 -17.94 52.49
N ASP A 678 -16.77 -18.39 52.25
CA ASP A 678 -17.08 -19.27 51.11
C ASP A 678 -16.79 -18.59 49.76
N TYR A 679 -17.21 -17.33 49.60
CA TYR A 679 -16.93 -16.55 48.40
C TYR A 679 -15.43 -16.29 48.20
N TYR A 680 -14.71 -15.96 49.27
CA TYR A 680 -13.27 -15.77 49.21
C TYR A 680 -12.52 -17.06 48.85
N HIS A 681 -12.89 -18.22 49.39
CA HIS A 681 -12.27 -19.49 48.97
C HIS A 681 -12.48 -19.77 47.48
N LYS A 682 -13.69 -19.53 46.96
CA LYS A 682 -13.98 -19.65 45.53
C LYS A 682 -13.09 -18.70 44.71
N SER A 683 -12.97 -17.44 45.13
CA SER A 683 -12.09 -16.46 44.48
C SER A 683 -10.61 -16.87 44.53
N LEU A 684 -10.16 -17.38 45.67
CA LEU A 684 -8.77 -17.79 45.91
C LEU A 684 -8.37 -18.95 44.99
N THR A 685 -9.26 -19.93 44.82
CA THR A 685 -9.04 -21.04 43.88
C THR A 685 -8.79 -20.54 42.48
N ILE A 686 -9.61 -19.60 41.99
CA ILE A 686 -9.46 -19.07 40.63
C ILE A 686 -8.17 -18.26 40.49
N TYR A 687 -7.85 -17.38 41.45
CA TYR A 687 -6.60 -16.60 41.38
C TYR A 687 -5.35 -17.49 41.37
N ARG A 688 -5.35 -18.60 42.11
CA ARG A 688 -4.29 -19.61 42.06
C ARG A 688 -4.19 -20.31 40.72
N GLU A 689 -5.32 -20.68 40.11
CA GLU A 689 -5.36 -21.32 38.80
C GLU A 689 -4.79 -20.41 37.70
N ILE A 690 -5.14 -19.13 37.71
CA ILE A 690 -4.63 -18.15 36.75
C ILE A 690 -3.29 -17.53 37.15
N LYS A 691 -2.69 -17.99 38.27
CA LYS A 691 -1.42 -17.51 38.83
C LYS A 691 -1.37 -15.99 39.09
N ASP A 692 -2.51 -15.39 39.43
CA ASP A 692 -2.58 -13.97 39.82
C ASP A 692 -2.22 -13.83 41.30
N GLN A 693 -0.93 -13.65 41.57
CA GLN A 693 -0.38 -13.50 42.92
C GLN A 693 -0.96 -12.29 43.67
N GLY A 694 -1.25 -11.18 42.98
CA GLY A 694 -1.84 -10.00 43.59
C GLY A 694 -3.25 -10.28 44.11
N GLY A 695 -4.10 -10.86 43.26
CA GLY A 695 -5.46 -11.25 43.63
C GLY A 695 -5.48 -12.31 44.75
N GLU A 696 -4.58 -13.28 44.70
CA GLU A 696 -4.40 -14.27 45.77
C GLU A 696 -4.08 -13.60 47.12
N ALA A 697 -3.11 -12.68 47.14
CA ALA A 697 -2.69 -12.02 48.37
C ALA A 697 -3.78 -11.15 49.00
N GLU A 698 -4.59 -10.47 48.18
CA GLU A 698 -5.73 -9.67 48.63
C GLU A 698 -6.83 -10.56 49.24
N VAL A 699 -7.20 -11.65 48.57
CA VAL A 699 -8.22 -12.57 49.08
C VAL A 699 -7.77 -13.25 50.37
N LEU A 700 -6.50 -13.65 50.46
CA LEU A 700 -5.92 -14.18 51.70
C LEU A 700 -5.96 -13.16 52.84
N ASN A 701 -5.72 -11.88 52.55
CA ASN A 701 -5.85 -10.84 53.56
C ASN A 701 -7.30 -10.71 54.05
N ASN A 702 -8.28 -10.72 53.14
CA ASN A 702 -9.69 -10.57 53.50
C ASN A 702 -10.24 -11.82 54.24
N LEU A 703 -9.77 -13.02 53.89
CA LEU A 703 -9.99 -14.23 54.67
C LEU A 703 -9.44 -14.10 56.09
N GLY A 704 -8.23 -13.56 56.24
CA GLY A 704 -7.62 -13.33 57.54
C GLY A 704 -8.47 -12.42 58.44
N LEU A 705 -8.96 -11.31 57.88
CA LEU A 705 -9.86 -10.39 58.59
C LEU A 705 -11.18 -11.07 59.02
N CYS A 706 -11.75 -11.93 58.18
CA CYS A 706 -12.98 -12.67 58.54
C CYS A 706 -12.72 -13.70 59.66
N TYR A 707 -11.59 -14.41 59.63
CA TYR A 707 -11.22 -15.33 60.70
C TYR A 707 -10.91 -14.59 62.01
N GLU A 708 -10.28 -13.43 61.94
CA GLU A 708 -10.06 -12.55 63.10
C GLU A 708 -11.39 -12.12 63.72
N ALA A 709 -12.36 -11.68 62.90
CA ALA A 709 -13.70 -11.31 63.37
C ALA A 709 -14.46 -12.49 64.01
N LEU A 710 -14.21 -13.72 63.54
CA LEU A 710 -14.73 -14.96 64.13
C LEU A 710 -13.91 -15.48 65.33
N SER A 711 -12.88 -14.75 65.75
CA SER A 711 -11.94 -15.14 66.82
C SER A 711 -11.12 -16.41 66.53
N ASP A 712 -11.01 -16.85 65.27
CA ASP A 712 -10.13 -17.93 64.82
C ASP A 712 -8.75 -17.35 64.45
N TYR A 713 -8.05 -16.83 65.46
CA TYR A 713 -6.80 -16.10 65.28
C TYR A 713 -5.69 -16.93 64.64
N GLN A 714 -5.69 -18.26 64.83
CA GLN A 714 -4.67 -19.13 64.25
C GLN A 714 -4.78 -19.17 62.72
N ARG A 715 -6.00 -19.33 62.19
CA ARG A 715 -6.22 -19.27 60.73
C ARG A 715 -6.01 -17.86 60.18
N ALA A 716 -6.40 -16.83 60.94
CA ALA A 716 -6.14 -15.44 60.55
C ALA A 716 -4.64 -15.18 60.35
N ILE A 717 -3.81 -15.62 61.29
CA ILE A 717 -2.34 -15.52 61.20
C ILE A 717 -1.79 -16.26 59.98
N ASP A 718 -2.26 -17.48 59.71
CA ASP A 718 -1.80 -18.27 58.56
C ASP A 718 -2.14 -17.56 57.23
N CYS A 719 -3.35 -17.02 57.12
CA CYS A 719 -3.79 -16.23 55.97
C CYS A 719 -2.96 -14.95 55.77
N HIS A 720 -2.77 -14.15 56.83
CA HIS A 720 -1.98 -12.92 56.74
C HIS A 720 -0.49 -13.18 56.47
N ARG A 721 0.08 -14.30 56.96
CA ARG A 721 1.46 -14.72 56.64
C ARG A 721 1.63 -15.08 55.17
N GLN A 722 0.68 -15.83 54.60
CA GLN A 722 0.70 -16.15 53.17
C GLN A 722 0.58 -14.88 52.33
N SER A 723 -0.40 -14.01 52.65
CA SER A 723 -0.55 -12.70 52.00
C SER A 723 0.73 -11.86 52.09
N LEU A 724 1.36 -11.80 53.26
CA LEU A 724 2.62 -11.08 53.48
C LEU A 724 3.76 -11.61 52.61
N ALA A 725 3.91 -12.94 52.51
CA ALA A 725 4.95 -13.56 51.70
C ALA A 725 4.80 -13.20 50.22
N ILE A 726 3.57 -13.29 49.71
CA ILE A 726 3.27 -12.95 48.31
C ILE A 726 3.47 -11.46 48.05
N LYS A 727 2.99 -10.58 48.93
CA LYS A 727 3.16 -9.12 48.78
C LYS A 727 4.62 -8.69 48.76
N ARG A 728 5.48 -9.37 49.53
CA ARG A 728 6.94 -9.18 49.45
C ARG A 728 7.51 -9.60 48.10
N GLU A 729 7.07 -10.74 47.58
CA GLU A 729 7.53 -11.28 46.31
C GLU A 729 7.17 -10.35 45.14
N ILE A 730 5.95 -9.82 45.11
CA ILE A 730 5.48 -8.90 44.06
C ILE A 730 5.90 -7.43 44.27
N GLY A 731 6.65 -7.14 45.35
CA GLY A 731 7.13 -5.79 45.64
C GLY A 731 6.07 -4.80 46.15
N ASP A 732 4.90 -5.27 46.61
CA ASP A 732 3.85 -4.43 47.18
C ASP A 732 4.19 -4.02 48.63
N ARG A 733 4.99 -2.96 48.77
CA ARG A 733 5.44 -2.44 50.07
C ARG A 733 4.29 -1.96 50.94
N LYS A 734 3.30 -1.28 50.35
CA LYS A 734 2.13 -0.79 51.09
C LYS A 734 1.31 -1.96 51.61
N GLY A 735 1.03 -2.95 50.78
CA GLY A 735 0.35 -4.17 51.19
C GLY A 735 1.13 -4.96 52.22
N GLU A 736 2.47 -5.03 52.11
CA GLU A 736 3.34 -5.68 53.09
C GLU A 736 3.13 -5.07 54.48
N ALA A 737 3.16 -3.74 54.56
CA ALA A 737 2.94 -3.00 55.80
C ALA A 737 1.55 -3.28 56.38
N TYR A 738 0.50 -3.34 55.55
CA TYR A 738 -0.84 -3.71 56.00
C TYR A 738 -0.92 -5.14 56.53
N SER A 739 -0.35 -6.13 55.82
CA SER A 739 -0.35 -7.52 56.29
C SER A 739 0.43 -7.67 57.61
N LEU A 740 1.50 -6.90 57.81
CA LEU A 740 2.21 -6.82 59.10
C LEU A 740 1.34 -6.23 60.20
N ASN A 741 0.61 -5.13 59.94
CA ASN A 741 -0.34 -4.58 60.91
C ASN A 741 -1.43 -5.60 61.28
N ASN A 742 -2.01 -6.30 60.31
CA ASN A 742 -3.06 -7.29 60.57
C ASN A 742 -2.52 -8.49 61.37
N LEU A 743 -1.28 -8.92 61.13
CA LEU A 743 -0.61 -9.91 61.99
C LEU A 743 -0.44 -9.38 63.42
N GLY A 744 -0.02 -8.12 63.58
CA GLY A 744 0.07 -7.47 64.89
C GLY A 744 -1.26 -7.45 65.62
N ASN A 745 -2.36 -7.15 64.92
CA ASN A 745 -3.72 -7.17 65.48
C ASN A 745 -4.10 -8.57 65.99
N CYS A 746 -3.82 -9.61 65.20
CA CYS A 746 -4.05 -10.99 65.60
C CYS A 746 -3.27 -11.38 66.87
N TYR A 747 -1.99 -11.02 66.96
CA TYR A 747 -1.16 -11.29 68.14
C TYR A 747 -1.58 -10.48 69.36
N ASN A 748 -2.02 -9.23 69.18
CA ASN A 748 -2.58 -8.42 70.24
C ASN A 748 -3.86 -9.06 70.80
N SER A 749 -4.76 -9.53 69.94
CA SER A 749 -5.99 -10.22 70.32
C SER A 749 -5.73 -11.57 71.01
N LEU A 750 -4.60 -12.23 70.72
CA LEU A 750 -4.12 -13.42 71.44
C LEU A 750 -3.44 -13.12 72.78
N GLY A 751 -3.17 -11.84 73.09
CA GLY A 751 -2.44 -11.40 74.29
C GLY A 751 -0.92 -11.53 74.21
N ASP A 752 -0.35 -11.85 73.03
CA ASP A 752 1.10 -11.82 72.79
C ASP A 752 1.52 -10.42 72.34
N TYR A 753 1.50 -9.48 73.29
CA TYR A 753 1.85 -8.08 73.05
C TYR A 753 3.28 -7.91 72.54
N ARG A 754 4.20 -8.81 72.89
CA ARG A 754 5.59 -8.75 72.43
C ARG A 754 5.68 -8.95 70.92
N GLN A 755 5.01 -9.97 70.39
CA GLN A 755 4.95 -10.18 68.95
C GLN A 755 4.15 -9.09 68.24
N ALA A 756 3.03 -8.65 68.83
CA ALA A 756 2.23 -7.56 68.26
C ALA A 756 3.05 -6.28 68.03
N ILE A 757 3.79 -5.84 69.05
CA ILE A 757 4.69 -4.67 68.98
C ILE A 757 5.74 -4.84 67.88
N GLU A 758 6.36 -6.02 67.74
CA GLU A 758 7.35 -6.28 66.69
C GLU A 758 6.76 -6.09 65.29
N TYR A 759 5.58 -6.66 65.04
CA TYR A 759 4.91 -6.55 63.74
C TYR A 759 4.49 -5.10 63.43
N TYR A 760 3.94 -4.37 64.41
CA TYR A 760 3.58 -2.98 64.20
C TYR A 760 4.79 -2.08 63.97
N GLN A 761 5.92 -2.29 64.66
CA GLN A 761 7.16 -1.54 64.41
C GLN A 761 7.69 -1.76 63.00
N ARG A 762 7.62 -3.01 62.49
CA ARG A 762 8.01 -3.32 61.11
C ARG A 762 7.08 -2.67 60.10
N SER A 763 5.77 -2.71 60.34
CA SER A 763 4.78 -2.02 59.50
C SER A 763 5.03 -0.51 59.47
N LEU A 764 5.26 0.10 60.63
CA LEU A 764 5.57 1.52 60.78
C LEU A 764 6.80 1.94 59.98
N ALA A 765 7.87 1.13 60.02
CA ALA A 765 9.08 1.41 59.28
C ALA A 765 8.83 1.48 57.76
N ILE A 766 8.01 0.56 57.23
CA ILE A 766 7.65 0.54 55.82
C ILE A 766 6.76 1.74 55.46
N PHE A 767 5.75 2.05 56.27
CA PHE A 767 4.89 3.21 56.01
C PHE A 767 5.68 4.53 55.99
N ARG A 768 6.68 4.68 56.85
CA ARG A 768 7.62 5.81 56.80
C ARG A 768 8.48 5.83 55.55
N GLU A 769 8.97 4.67 55.11
CA GLU A 769 9.76 4.54 53.88
C GLU A 769 8.98 5.00 52.64
N ILE A 770 7.69 4.64 52.56
CA ILE A 770 6.81 5.02 51.44
C ILE A 770 6.07 6.34 51.64
N ASN A 771 6.34 7.07 52.73
CA ASN A 771 5.66 8.32 53.12
C ASN A 771 4.12 8.23 53.21
N ASP A 772 3.58 7.08 53.64
CA ASP A 772 2.14 6.89 53.87
C ASP A 772 1.77 7.30 55.30
N GLN A 773 1.28 8.54 55.44
CA GLN A 773 0.96 9.15 56.73
C GLN A 773 -0.21 8.45 57.45
N ASP A 774 -1.19 7.96 56.69
CA ASP A 774 -2.35 7.26 57.26
C ASP A 774 -1.96 5.88 57.79
N GLY A 775 -1.12 5.16 57.03
CA GLY A 775 -0.50 3.91 57.47
C GLY A 775 0.38 4.10 58.70
N GLU A 776 1.19 5.16 58.73
CA GLU A 776 2.03 5.51 59.88
C GLU A 776 1.17 5.73 61.13
N ALA A 777 0.12 6.56 61.02
CA ALA A 777 -0.80 6.84 62.12
C ALA A 777 -1.48 5.56 62.63
N ARG A 778 -1.90 4.66 61.73
CA ARG A 778 -2.52 3.38 62.09
C ARG A 778 -1.56 2.49 62.87
N SER A 779 -0.31 2.32 62.41
CA SER A 779 0.69 1.52 63.13
C SER A 779 1.06 2.13 64.48
N LEU A 780 1.16 3.46 64.59
CA LEU A 780 1.41 4.16 65.85
C LEU A 780 0.25 3.99 66.84
N ASN A 781 -1.00 4.10 66.37
CA ASN A 781 -2.18 3.88 67.20
C ASN A 781 -2.24 2.45 67.74
N ASN A 782 -1.95 1.47 66.88
CA ASN A 782 -1.90 0.07 67.26
C ASN A 782 -0.78 -0.22 68.27
N LEU A 783 0.40 0.39 68.10
CA LEU A 783 1.48 0.33 69.09
C LEU A 783 1.06 0.93 70.43
N GLY A 784 0.42 2.09 70.41
CA GLY A 784 -0.09 2.76 71.62
C GLY A 784 -1.19 1.97 72.33
N THR A 785 -1.92 1.12 71.62
CA THR A 785 -2.93 0.22 72.22
C THR A 785 -2.30 -1.00 72.89
N CYS A 786 -1.12 -1.44 72.43
CA CYS A 786 -0.40 -2.58 73.02
C CYS A 786 0.49 -2.24 74.21
N TYR A 787 0.99 -1.01 74.30
CA TYR A 787 1.77 -0.50 75.43
C TYR A 787 0.86 -0.07 76.58
#